data_AF-A0A8H3IDB2-F1
#
_entry.id   AF-A0A8H3IDB2-F1
#
_cell.length_a   1.000
_cell.length_b   1.000
_cell.length_c   1.000
_cell.angle_alpha   90.00
_cell.angle_beta   90.00
_cell.angle_gamma   90.00
#
_symmetry.space_group_name_H-M   'P 1'
#
loop_
_entity.id
_entity.type
_entity.pdbx_description
1 polymer ?
#
loop_
_entity_poly.entity_id
_entity_poly.type
_entity_poly.pdbx_seq_one_letter_code
_entity_poly.pdbx_strand_id
1 'polypeptide(L)'
;MVHVNGQFPAPELRLKYGDSIEIHVQNQLPVNATIHFHGIEQKGTPGSDGVPGLSQEAIQPGGQYTYCWTATQYGSYWYHGHVNGLIADGLVGAIYIEPPISEPRPFDRISKDNMALQQMRTAEVRSTSVLLSDWSRFTSQDYFAAEKESKLDLFCMDSLLVNGKGGVNCQTQKSLTSLLNPNLLAILRKSNLTVSDKGCTPTDPRALTQGQFSDTDESKIPPGLQSGCKPTIGSQSEFSVNATDGWAAFNFISAMTSKSVVVSVDEHPMWIYAIDGQYIQPQQVDAFPIYNGERYSAMIRLNEPGDQYTIRVTNNLPDQLIAGYATLSYQGTRPNHTSVPSINYAGNPMNSKVRFLDQSSLEPFNQLPPSDTADATYILSMGRFGYNWQWSLNNRSTWSLPLQDVNPPLLYSNFPSKAGNDALVIRTKNNTWIDIVLEVTLGPENPAQPPHPTHKHGNKGYLIGSGTGVFNYSSVAEAQRHIPQSFNIPGSVLRDTFTTPAALFEPAWVVMRYHVINPVQADQSGIYWYHAHDAGQYPDGLWGMLIVRGGEPFAGQYDEEILVTMNDYYHHQMSTLSREANASVQQPTPDGLLINGATEAKFHVKPGKTYLFRFLCASAFSGIGFFFEQHEMTVVEVDGVWTKNAFVGTEQQLRLAPGQRLSALVKMKDNASTNYGIWEGLDVNMLFLNVGKLPPPDFPLNRTAYLVYNKTAPLPQQPVRHSFNFTDDVDYAPYDEQPILAPVDHQIVFNITQENITHAQYTQQRFAINNITYLSPAVPSLYTALSLTHLASDTSIYGETNPIYLQQNSIVEIVVNNQHTNLHPMHLHGHQFQSLARSNIHGGNYTGTHNRSLAGPWLETPMRRDTLMLQNNGYAVIRFRADNPGVWLFHCHIEWHVSGGLIATMIEAPSKLRNIRLSPQHVDACKKESLPWYGNSLGNVRDPTAEQDYFVPEDDFGAAYPVAAGEKDHS
;
A
#
# COMPACT_ATOMS: atom_id res chain seq x y z
N MET A 1 1.51 29.52 -9.52
CA MET A 1 0.65 28.87 -8.52
C MET A 1 0.12 27.59 -9.13
N VAL A 2 0.13 26.52 -8.35
CA VAL A 2 -0.39 25.20 -8.71
C VAL A 2 -1.86 25.13 -8.30
N HIS A 3 -2.69 24.58 -9.19
CA HIS A 3 -4.11 24.39 -8.95
C HIS A 3 -4.45 22.91 -9.06
N VAL A 4 -5.46 22.48 -8.31
CA VAL A 4 -6.10 21.16 -8.47
C VAL A 4 -7.49 21.40 -9.02
N ASN A 5 -7.81 20.81 -10.16
CA ASN A 5 -9.08 21.02 -10.87
C ASN A 5 -9.41 22.51 -11.10
N GLY A 6 -8.39 23.33 -11.36
CA GLY A 6 -8.53 24.77 -11.59
C GLY A 6 -8.80 25.61 -10.33
N GLN A 7 -8.68 25.03 -9.13
CA GLN A 7 -8.96 25.69 -7.86
C GLN A 7 -7.72 25.81 -6.97
N PHE A 8 -7.64 26.91 -6.20
CA PHE A 8 -6.76 27.09 -5.05
C PHE A 8 -7.53 27.72 -3.86
N PRO A 9 -7.43 27.16 -2.64
CA PRO A 9 -6.85 25.86 -2.32
C PRO A 9 -7.55 24.73 -3.08
N ALA A 10 -6.92 23.57 -3.13
CA ALA A 10 -7.48 22.41 -3.79
C ALA A 10 -8.83 21.99 -3.14
N PRO A 11 -9.73 21.33 -3.87
CA PRO A 11 -11.05 20.96 -3.37
C PRO A 11 -11.02 20.19 -2.04
N GLU A 12 -11.94 20.49 -1.13
CA GLU A 12 -12.06 19.72 0.12
C GLU A 12 -12.57 18.30 -0.17
N LEU A 13 -11.91 17.29 0.38
CA LEU A 13 -12.40 15.91 0.38
C LEU A 13 -13.25 15.69 1.63
N ARG A 14 -14.57 15.52 1.45
CA ARG A 14 -15.48 15.15 2.54
C ARG A 14 -15.83 13.67 2.45
N LEU A 15 -15.42 12.94 3.47
CA LEU A 15 -15.48 11.49 3.55
C LEU A 15 -16.19 11.06 4.84
N LYS A 16 -16.50 9.78 4.95
CA LYS A 16 -17.00 9.16 6.18
C LYS A 16 -16.04 8.09 6.66
N TYR A 17 -16.02 7.88 7.97
CA TYR A 17 -15.32 6.74 8.55
C TYR A 17 -15.79 5.43 7.90
N GLY A 18 -14.83 4.60 7.47
CA GLY A 18 -15.06 3.32 6.82
C GLY A 18 -15.20 3.38 5.30
N ASP A 19 -15.21 4.57 4.68
CA ASP A 19 -15.21 4.68 3.22
C ASP A 19 -13.93 4.04 2.64
N SER A 20 -14.07 3.43 1.47
CA SER A 20 -12.94 3.06 0.59
C SER A 20 -12.74 4.18 -0.43
N ILE A 21 -11.52 4.73 -0.48
CA ILE A 21 -11.19 5.91 -1.26
C ILE A 21 -10.33 5.48 -2.45
N GLU A 22 -10.67 6.01 -3.62
CA GLU A 22 -9.87 5.94 -4.83
C GLU A 22 -9.73 7.37 -5.39
N ILE A 23 -8.49 7.86 -5.51
CA ILE A 23 -8.19 9.21 -6.00
C ILE A 23 -7.28 9.10 -7.20
N HIS A 24 -7.83 9.42 -8.37
CA HIS A 24 -7.08 9.49 -9.62
C HIS A 24 -6.40 10.85 -9.76
N VAL A 25 -5.08 10.84 -9.81
CA VAL A 25 -4.27 12.04 -9.99
C VAL A 25 -3.63 12.00 -11.37
N GLN A 26 -3.98 12.97 -12.21
CA GLN A 26 -3.31 13.23 -13.47
C GLN A 26 -2.41 14.45 -13.31
N ASN A 27 -1.11 14.28 -13.56
CA ASN A 27 -0.18 15.39 -13.47
C ASN A 27 -0.18 16.19 -14.78
N GLN A 28 -0.82 17.35 -14.77
CA GLN A 28 -0.81 18.31 -15.89
C GLN A 28 0.22 19.43 -15.72
N LEU A 29 1.08 19.35 -14.69
CA LEU A 29 2.14 20.31 -14.45
C LEU A 29 3.34 20.03 -15.37
N PRO A 30 4.16 21.05 -15.67
CA PRO A 30 5.42 20.87 -16.41
C PRO A 30 6.54 20.23 -15.57
N VAL A 31 6.25 19.83 -14.32
CA VAL A 31 7.18 19.26 -13.35
C VAL A 31 6.58 18.03 -12.70
N ASN A 32 7.43 17.19 -12.10
CA ASN A 32 7.00 16.00 -11.35
C ASN A 32 6.12 16.38 -10.16
N ALA A 33 5.14 15.53 -9.83
CA ALA A 33 4.25 15.74 -8.71
C ALA A 33 3.93 14.42 -7.99
N THR A 34 3.57 14.51 -6.72
CA THR A 34 2.90 13.46 -5.95
C THR A 34 1.93 14.11 -4.98
N ILE A 35 0.98 13.35 -4.46
CA ILE A 35 0.01 13.80 -3.46
C ILE A 35 0.20 12.96 -2.21
N HIS A 36 0.56 13.60 -1.11
CA HIS A 36 0.55 12.98 0.21
C HIS A 36 -0.73 13.35 0.95
N PHE A 37 -1.29 12.38 1.67
CA PHE A 37 -2.48 12.56 2.50
C PHE A 37 -2.06 12.68 3.96
N HIS A 38 -1.80 13.91 4.39
CA HIS A 38 -1.20 14.23 5.67
C HIS A 38 -2.03 13.74 6.86
N GLY A 39 -1.38 12.94 7.70
CA GLY A 39 -1.99 12.32 8.87
C GLY A 39 -2.85 11.10 8.55
N ILE A 40 -3.01 10.70 7.27
CA ILE A 40 -3.64 9.43 6.90
C ILE A 40 -2.68 8.27 7.18
N GLU A 41 -3.13 7.29 7.95
CA GLU A 41 -2.28 6.20 8.43
C GLU A 41 -1.81 5.26 7.30
N GLN A 42 -2.45 5.25 6.14
CA GLN A 42 -2.13 4.34 5.02
C GLN A 42 -2.10 2.87 5.45
N LYS A 43 -3.02 2.48 6.34
CA LYS A 43 -3.09 1.12 6.87
C LYS A 43 -3.37 0.11 5.75
N GLY A 44 -2.41 -0.79 5.51
CA GLY A 44 -2.47 -1.75 4.41
C GLY A 44 -2.25 -1.16 3.01
N THR A 45 -2.00 0.15 2.90
CA THR A 45 -1.84 0.86 1.61
C THR A 45 -0.61 1.77 1.57
N PRO A 46 0.58 1.31 2.02
CA PRO A 46 1.78 2.16 2.11
C PRO A 46 2.22 2.74 0.75
N GLY A 47 1.88 2.10 -0.37
CA GLY A 47 2.14 2.64 -1.71
C GLY A 47 1.41 3.94 -2.01
N SER A 48 0.27 4.19 -1.36
CA SER A 48 -0.57 5.38 -1.53
C SER A 48 -0.17 6.56 -0.63
N ASP A 49 0.98 6.48 0.04
CA ASP A 49 1.48 7.55 0.92
C ASP A 49 1.96 8.80 0.16
N GLY A 50 2.29 8.70 -1.13
CA GLY A 50 2.63 9.88 -1.93
C GLY A 50 4.06 10.39 -1.81
N VAL A 51 4.99 9.64 -1.23
CA VAL A 51 6.37 10.09 -1.00
C VAL A 51 7.31 9.57 -2.10
N PRO A 52 7.80 10.43 -3.00
CA PRO A 52 8.65 10.02 -4.11
C PRO A 52 9.98 9.43 -3.60
N GLY A 53 10.39 8.30 -4.19
CA GLY A 53 11.59 7.55 -3.81
C GLY A 53 11.51 6.80 -2.49
N LEU A 54 10.41 6.94 -1.74
CA LEU A 54 10.06 6.10 -0.59
C LEU A 54 8.91 5.15 -0.94
N SER A 55 7.67 5.65 -1.05
CA SER A 55 6.47 4.83 -1.26
C SER A 55 6.13 4.61 -2.74
N GLN A 56 6.56 5.52 -3.60
CA GLN A 56 6.28 5.49 -5.03
C GLN A 56 7.33 6.26 -5.84
N GLU A 57 7.29 6.14 -7.16
CA GLU A 57 7.97 7.08 -8.05
C GLU A 57 7.13 8.36 -8.21
N ALA A 58 7.79 9.47 -8.56
CA ALA A 58 7.08 10.72 -8.82
C ALA A 58 6.24 10.62 -10.11
N ILE A 59 5.03 11.18 -10.09
CA ILE A 59 4.15 11.23 -11.27
C ILE A 59 4.76 12.24 -12.24
N GLN A 60 5.27 11.75 -13.38
CA GLN A 60 5.87 12.59 -14.41
C GLN A 60 4.81 13.49 -15.07
N PRO A 61 5.20 14.62 -15.70
CA PRO A 61 4.31 15.41 -16.54
C PRO A 61 3.54 14.54 -17.56
N GLY A 62 2.23 14.70 -17.60
CA GLY A 62 1.31 13.88 -18.42
C GLY A 62 1.01 12.48 -17.86
N GLY A 63 1.71 12.06 -16.80
CA GLY A 63 1.49 10.79 -16.12
C GLY A 63 0.27 10.79 -15.21
N GLN A 64 -0.07 9.60 -14.72
CA GLN A 64 -1.19 9.37 -13.82
C GLN A 64 -0.85 8.38 -12.72
N TYR A 65 -1.50 8.51 -11.57
CA TYR A 65 -1.41 7.58 -10.46
C TYR A 65 -2.74 7.52 -9.72
N THR A 66 -3.15 6.33 -9.30
CA THR A 66 -4.36 6.14 -8.49
C THR A 66 -3.95 5.82 -7.06
N TYR A 67 -4.38 6.67 -6.13
CA TYR A 67 -4.19 6.45 -4.70
C TYR A 67 -5.40 5.73 -4.13
N CYS A 68 -5.17 4.62 -3.44
CA CYS A 68 -6.22 3.81 -2.80
C CYS A 68 -5.93 3.68 -1.31
N TRP A 69 -6.92 3.96 -0.47
CA TRP A 69 -6.85 3.78 0.99
C TRP A 69 -8.24 3.73 1.62
N THR A 70 -8.34 3.23 2.85
CA THR A 70 -9.59 3.20 3.61
C THR A 70 -9.55 4.25 4.72
N ALA A 71 -10.65 5.01 4.89
CA ALA A 71 -10.82 5.98 5.96
C ALA A 71 -11.01 5.28 7.31
N THR A 72 -9.92 4.76 7.88
CA THR A 72 -9.89 4.02 9.15
C THR A 72 -9.84 4.91 10.39
N GLN A 73 -9.90 6.23 10.19
CA GLN A 73 -9.88 7.27 11.22
C GLN A 73 -10.84 8.39 10.85
N TYR A 74 -11.07 9.34 11.76
CA TYR A 74 -12.02 10.46 11.57
C TYR A 74 -11.40 11.80 11.99
N GLY A 75 -12.05 12.91 11.68
CA GLY A 75 -11.62 14.26 12.02
C GLY A 75 -11.03 15.05 10.85
N SER A 76 -10.19 16.05 11.16
CA SER A 76 -9.60 16.97 10.19
C SER A 76 -8.18 16.58 9.78
N TYR A 77 -8.00 16.46 8.47
CA TYR A 77 -6.75 16.13 7.79
C TYR A 77 -6.58 17.04 6.56
N TRP A 78 -5.55 16.79 5.76
CA TRP A 78 -5.28 17.57 4.55
C TRP A 78 -4.42 16.77 3.58
N TYR A 79 -4.30 17.24 2.35
CA TYR A 79 -3.40 16.67 1.36
C TYR A 79 -2.56 17.77 0.72
N HIS A 80 -1.36 17.42 0.28
CA HIS A 80 -0.45 18.37 -0.30
C HIS A 80 0.56 17.73 -1.26
N GLY A 81 1.24 18.58 -2.03
CA GLY A 81 2.34 18.18 -2.88
C GLY A 81 3.51 17.68 -2.03
N HIS A 82 4.08 16.54 -2.40
CA HIS A 82 5.19 15.94 -1.64
C HIS A 82 6.46 15.74 -2.51
N VAL A 83 6.54 16.49 -3.61
CA VAL A 83 7.74 16.66 -4.45
C VAL A 83 8.25 18.09 -4.28
N ASN A 84 9.54 18.26 -3.98
CA ASN A 84 10.19 19.56 -3.77
C ASN A 84 9.35 20.49 -2.87
N GLY A 85 9.10 21.72 -3.30
CA GLY A 85 8.32 22.72 -2.57
C GLY A 85 6.93 22.99 -3.17
N LEU A 86 6.33 22.02 -3.88
CA LEU A 86 5.01 22.21 -4.51
C LEU A 86 3.89 22.59 -3.53
N ILE A 87 4.06 22.25 -2.24
CA ILE A 87 3.22 22.74 -1.15
C ILE A 87 3.20 24.28 -1.11
N ALA A 88 4.35 24.95 -1.18
CA ALA A 88 4.49 26.41 -1.19
C ALA A 88 3.93 27.04 -2.47
N ASP A 89 3.99 26.31 -3.59
CA ASP A 89 3.47 26.78 -4.86
C ASP A 89 1.95 26.66 -5.00
N GLY A 90 1.27 26.04 -4.02
CA GLY A 90 -0.18 26.04 -3.90
C GLY A 90 -0.83 24.65 -3.96
N LEU A 91 -0.06 23.56 -4.01
CA LEU A 91 -0.64 22.21 -4.00
C LEU A 91 -0.99 21.80 -2.55
N VAL A 92 -2.14 22.27 -2.07
CA VAL A 92 -2.69 22.01 -0.72
C VAL A 92 -4.22 21.95 -0.75
N GLY A 93 -4.82 21.02 -0.02
CA GLY A 93 -6.28 20.89 0.11
C GLY A 93 -6.70 20.22 1.41
N ALA A 94 -7.94 20.45 1.84
CA ALA A 94 -8.45 19.93 3.10
C ALA A 94 -9.08 18.54 2.95
N ILE A 95 -9.05 17.76 4.02
CA ILE A 95 -9.79 16.50 4.15
C ILE A 95 -10.58 16.56 5.46
N TYR A 96 -11.86 16.24 5.40
CA TYR A 96 -12.69 16.03 6.57
C TYR A 96 -13.31 14.65 6.51
N ILE A 97 -13.09 13.84 7.55
CA ILE A 97 -13.66 12.51 7.66
C ILE A 97 -14.67 12.52 8.81
N GLU A 98 -15.95 12.34 8.48
CA GLU A 98 -17.04 12.37 9.44
C GLU A 98 -16.94 11.21 10.45
N PRO A 99 -16.96 11.49 11.77
CA PRO A 99 -16.90 10.47 12.81
C PRO A 99 -18.18 9.61 12.86
N PRO A 100 -18.10 8.30 13.18
CA PRO A 100 -19.27 7.44 13.31
C PRO A 100 -20.30 7.99 14.31
N ILE A 101 -21.60 7.83 14.05
CA ILE A 101 -22.66 8.32 14.97
C ILE A 101 -22.48 7.76 16.39
N SER A 102 -21.95 6.54 16.54
CA SER A 102 -21.68 5.91 17.83
C SER A 102 -20.51 6.50 18.62
N GLU A 103 -19.64 7.30 17.99
CA GLU A 103 -18.43 7.80 18.63
C GLU A 103 -18.74 8.73 19.82
N PRO A 104 -18.13 8.62 21.00
CA PRO A 104 -18.38 9.61 22.05
C PRO A 104 -17.76 10.97 21.70
N ARG A 105 -18.51 12.07 21.90
CA ARG A 105 -18.03 13.44 21.63
C ARG A 105 -17.78 14.16 22.95
N PRO A 106 -16.77 15.04 23.04
CA PRO A 106 -16.47 15.76 24.28
C PRO A 106 -17.41 16.93 24.58
N PHE A 107 -18.48 17.12 23.81
CA PHE A 107 -19.35 18.30 23.91
C PHE A 107 -20.10 18.42 25.25
N ASP A 108 -20.25 17.33 26.00
CA ASP A 108 -20.81 17.36 27.35
C ASP A 108 -19.87 18.02 28.36
N ARG A 109 -18.60 18.20 28.03
CA ARG A 109 -17.63 19.01 28.79
C ARG A 109 -17.79 20.51 28.52
N ILE A 110 -18.42 20.88 27.41
CA ILE A 110 -18.68 22.28 27.02
C ILE A 110 -20.04 22.74 27.58
N SER A 111 -21.09 21.93 27.44
CA SER A 111 -22.44 22.24 27.91
C SER A 111 -23.19 21.00 28.37
N LYS A 112 -24.08 21.16 29.36
CA LYS A 112 -25.02 20.11 29.80
C LYS A 112 -26.43 20.26 29.19
N ASP A 113 -26.66 21.31 28.40
CA ASP A 113 -27.95 21.55 27.75
C ASP A 113 -28.12 20.67 26.50
N ASN A 114 -29.24 19.94 26.43
CA ASN A 114 -29.49 18.98 25.35
C ASN A 114 -29.59 19.64 23.96
N MET A 115 -30.17 20.85 23.89
CA MET A 115 -30.29 21.58 22.64
C MET A 115 -28.91 22.04 22.15
N ALA A 116 -28.08 22.58 23.05
CA ALA A 116 -26.70 22.94 22.75
C ALA A 116 -25.86 21.73 22.29
N LEU A 117 -26.04 20.56 22.93
CA LEU A 117 -25.37 19.32 22.51
C LEU A 117 -25.76 18.89 21.10
N GLN A 118 -27.04 19.01 20.74
CA GLN A 118 -27.52 18.72 19.39
C GLN A 118 -27.03 19.74 18.36
N GLN A 119 -27.00 21.02 18.73
CA GLN A 119 -26.44 22.09 17.91
C GLN A 119 -24.94 21.87 17.64
N MET A 120 -24.13 21.55 18.66
CA MET A 120 -22.70 21.27 18.50
C MET A 120 -22.44 20.03 17.61
N ARG A 121 -23.23 18.96 17.74
CA ARG A 121 -23.15 17.80 16.83
C ARG A 121 -23.46 18.18 15.38
N THR A 122 -24.48 19.01 15.19
CA THR A 122 -24.83 19.50 13.84
C THR A 122 -23.72 20.41 13.29
N ALA A 123 -23.14 21.26 14.14
CA ALA A 123 -22.04 22.14 13.79
C ALA A 123 -20.78 21.35 13.39
N GLU A 124 -20.43 20.27 14.10
CA GLU A 124 -19.31 19.37 13.75
C GLU A 124 -19.49 18.76 12.36
N VAL A 125 -20.66 18.17 12.07
CA VAL A 125 -20.95 17.58 10.74
C VAL A 125 -20.89 18.65 9.63
N ARG A 126 -21.33 19.87 9.93
CA ARG A 126 -21.29 21.03 9.01
C ARG A 126 -20.00 21.85 9.14
N SER A 127 -18.98 21.30 9.80
CA SER A 127 -17.76 22.05 10.11
C SER A 127 -17.11 22.60 8.85
N THR A 128 -16.52 23.79 8.96
CA THR A 128 -15.87 24.47 7.83
C THR A 128 -14.36 24.37 7.97
N SER A 129 -13.69 23.89 6.92
CA SER A 129 -12.23 23.85 6.88
C SER A 129 -11.64 25.25 6.62
N VAL A 130 -10.67 25.61 7.45
CA VAL A 130 -9.93 26.88 7.42
C VAL A 130 -8.46 26.56 7.19
N LEU A 131 -8.07 26.51 5.92
CA LEU A 131 -6.71 26.24 5.49
C LEU A 131 -5.89 27.53 5.52
N LEU A 132 -4.83 27.51 6.31
CA LEU A 132 -3.91 28.62 6.53
C LEU A 132 -2.63 28.34 5.74
N SER A 133 -2.16 29.28 4.92
CA SER A 133 -0.88 29.13 4.21
C SER A 133 -0.11 30.45 4.19
N ASP A 134 1.21 30.36 4.07
CA ASP A 134 2.03 31.49 3.69
C ASP A 134 2.08 31.58 2.16
N TRP A 135 2.38 32.77 1.64
CA TRP A 135 2.42 33.02 0.21
C TRP A 135 3.52 34.01 -0.16
N SER A 136 4.13 33.74 -1.31
CA SER A 136 5.14 34.58 -1.93
C SER A 136 4.86 34.75 -3.41
N ARG A 137 5.27 35.88 -3.97
CA ARG A 137 5.31 36.08 -5.42
C ARG A 137 6.40 35.25 -6.11
N PHE A 138 7.36 34.74 -5.33
CA PHE A 138 8.43 33.85 -5.78
C PHE A 138 7.98 32.39 -5.65
N THR A 139 8.40 31.54 -6.59
CA THR A 139 8.13 30.11 -6.54
C THR A 139 9.02 29.41 -5.52
N SER A 140 8.64 28.21 -5.08
CA SER A 140 9.48 27.39 -4.20
C SER A 140 10.88 27.14 -4.78
N GLN A 141 10.99 27.00 -6.11
CA GLN A 141 12.26 26.85 -6.81
C GLN A 141 13.13 28.12 -6.70
N ASP A 142 12.53 29.31 -6.78
CA ASP A 142 13.24 30.57 -6.59
C ASP A 142 13.79 30.70 -5.15
N TYR A 143 13.04 30.22 -4.15
CA TYR A 143 13.53 30.17 -2.76
C TYR A 143 14.73 29.24 -2.62
N PHE A 144 14.63 27.99 -3.11
CA PHE A 144 15.75 27.05 -3.04
C PHE A 144 16.98 27.54 -3.80
N ALA A 145 16.79 28.22 -4.93
CA ALA A 145 17.89 28.85 -5.66
C ALA A 145 18.52 29.98 -4.84
N ALA A 146 17.70 30.86 -4.25
CA ALA A 146 18.18 31.94 -3.40
C ALA A 146 18.96 31.41 -2.19
N GLU A 147 18.47 30.37 -1.51
CA GLU A 147 19.14 29.75 -0.37
C GLU A 147 20.52 29.21 -0.76
N LYS A 148 20.58 28.46 -1.87
CA LYS A 148 21.81 27.85 -2.36
C LYS A 148 22.84 28.87 -2.84
N GLU A 149 22.40 29.91 -3.55
CA GLU A 149 23.28 30.92 -4.14
C GLU A 149 23.80 31.92 -3.09
N SER A 150 22.91 32.39 -2.22
CA SER A 150 23.27 33.33 -1.15
C SER A 150 23.90 32.67 0.07
N LYS A 151 23.71 31.36 0.18
CA LYS A 151 24.11 30.56 1.35
C LYS A 151 23.41 30.96 2.65
N LEU A 152 22.18 31.47 2.54
CA LEU A 152 21.34 31.93 3.65
C LEU A 152 20.04 31.13 3.71
N ASP A 153 19.39 31.14 4.86
CA ASP A 153 18.13 30.42 5.14
C ASP A 153 17.08 31.41 5.72
N LEU A 154 15.83 30.98 5.92
CA LEU A 154 14.77 31.73 6.63
C LEU A 154 14.38 33.05 5.96
N PHE A 155 14.06 33.01 4.67
CA PHE A 155 13.55 34.17 3.94
C PHE A 155 12.09 34.54 4.31
N CYS A 156 11.73 35.77 3.97
CA CYS A 156 10.41 36.32 4.21
C CYS A 156 9.36 35.97 3.18
N MET A 157 8.12 35.88 3.65
CA MET A 157 6.91 35.70 2.85
C MET A 157 6.24 37.04 2.56
N ASP A 158 5.44 37.13 1.50
CA ASP A 158 4.73 38.36 1.13
C ASP A 158 3.38 38.50 1.83
N SER A 159 2.68 37.39 2.09
CA SER A 159 1.35 37.39 2.71
C SER A 159 1.07 36.11 3.48
N LEU A 160 0.12 36.18 4.42
CA LEU A 160 -0.55 35.01 4.99
C LEU A 160 -1.95 34.93 4.39
N LEU A 161 -2.33 33.76 3.90
CA LEU A 161 -3.60 33.50 3.26
C LEU A 161 -4.51 32.66 4.16
N VAL A 162 -5.80 32.96 4.12
CA VAL A 162 -6.85 32.15 4.73
C VAL A 162 -7.74 31.64 3.60
N ASN A 163 -7.83 30.33 3.43
CA ASN A 163 -8.50 29.67 2.28
C ASN A 163 -8.07 30.28 0.94
N GLY A 164 -6.75 30.49 0.77
CA GLY A 164 -6.14 31.01 -0.45
C GLY A 164 -6.39 32.48 -0.76
N LYS A 165 -6.98 33.24 0.17
CA LYS A 165 -7.29 34.67 0.03
C LYS A 165 -6.51 35.50 1.05
N GLY A 166 -6.00 36.65 0.61
CA GLY A 166 -5.20 37.57 1.41
C GLY A 166 -4.54 38.64 0.55
N GLY A 167 -3.94 39.63 1.21
CA GLY A 167 -3.21 40.75 0.57
C GLY A 167 -1.90 41.04 1.29
N VAL A 168 -1.03 41.84 0.66
CA VAL A 168 0.25 42.24 1.26
C VAL A 168 0.02 43.45 2.16
N ASN A 169 0.28 43.29 3.46
CA ASN A 169 0.08 44.31 4.48
C ASN A 169 1.43 44.93 4.88
N CYS A 170 1.72 46.13 4.38
CA CYS A 170 2.97 46.84 4.72
C CYS A 170 2.76 47.77 5.92
N GLN A 171 3.48 47.49 7.01
CA GLN A 171 3.47 48.30 8.22
C GLN A 171 4.54 49.40 8.17
N THR A 172 4.35 50.47 8.95
CA THR A 172 5.42 51.48 9.10
C THR A 172 6.57 50.94 9.95
N GLN A 173 7.79 51.43 9.71
CA GLN A 173 8.96 51.02 10.50
C GLN A 173 8.77 51.26 12.00
N LYS A 174 8.09 52.36 12.38
CA LYS A 174 7.75 52.67 13.77
C LYS A 174 6.81 51.62 14.37
N SER A 175 5.78 51.21 13.61
CA SER A 175 4.83 50.16 14.01
C SER A 175 5.57 48.83 14.21
N LEU A 176 6.33 48.39 13.21
CA LEU A 176 7.12 47.16 13.26
C LEU A 176 8.06 47.13 14.47
N THR A 177 8.84 48.20 14.68
CA THR A 177 9.79 48.29 15.79
C THR A 177 9.09 48.21 17.16
N SER A 178 7.88 48.76 17.28
CA SER A 178 7.12 48.74 18.54
C SER A 178 6.53 47.37 18.88
N LEU A 179 6.43 46.47 17.89
CA LEU A 179 5.85 45.14 17.99
C LEU A 179 6.89 44.03 18.14
N LEU A 180 8.18 44.36 18.00
CA LEU A 180 9.26 43.37 18.11
C LEU A 180 9.36 42.79 19.52
N ASN A 181 9.73 41.51 19.58
CA ASN A 181 10.10 40.86 20.82
C ASN A 181 11.22 41.66 21.52
N PRO A 182 11.14 41.93 22.84
CA PRO A 182 12.13 42.75 23.55
C PRO A 182 13.57 42.23 23.44
N ASN A 183 13.79 40.91 23.43
CA ASN A 183 15.11 40.32 23.32
C ASN A 183 15.69 40.52 21.92
N LEU A 184 14.90 40.23 20.88
CA LEU A 184 15.30 40.50 19.49
C LEU A 184 15.56 41.99 19.27
N LEU A 185 14.71 42.87 19.80
CA LEU A 185 14.90 44.32 19.72
C LEU A 185 16.20 44.77 20.38
N ALA A 186 16.57 44.19 21.52
CA ALA A 186 17.83 44.49 22.20
C ALA A 186 19.04 44.04 21.36
N ILE A 187 18.97 42.86 20.74
CA ILE A 187 20.02 42.34 19.84
C ILE A 187 20.18 43.25 18.62
N LEU A 188 19.08 43.57 17.94
CA LEU A 188 19.11 44.41 16.74
C LEU A 188 19.66 45.81 17.06
N ARG A 189 19.25 46.43 18.17
CA ARG A 189 19.79 47.73 18.62
C ARG A 189 21.29 47.67 18.92
N LYS A 190 21.75 46.63 19.62
CA LYS A 190 23.17 46.45 19.93
C LYS A 190 24.02 46.30 18.67
N SER A 191 23.45 45.70 17.62
CA SER A 191 24.11 45.46 16.33
C SER A 191 23.91 46.59 15.31
N ASN A 192 23.20 47.67 15.67
CA ASN A 192 22.78 48.75 14.78
C ASN A 192 22.02 48.25 13.52
N LEU A 193 21.14 47.28 13.74
CA LEU A 193 20.29 46.65 12.74
C LEU A 193 18.81 46.99 12.98
N THR A 194 18.01 46.94 11.93
CA THR A 194 16.55 47.10 12.00
C THR A 194 15.88 46.06 11.10
N VAL A 195 14.66 45.64 11.44
CA VAL A 195 13.87 44.82 10.52
C VAL A 195 13.59 45.55 9.22
N SER A 196 13.41 44.81 8.13
CA SER A 196 13.05 45.39 6.84
C SER A 196 11.62 45.97 6.84
N ASP A 197 11.27 46.69 5.79
CA ASP A 197 9.92 47.19 5.53
C ASP A 197 8.87 46.09 5.32
N LYS A 198 9.30 44.83 5.10
CA LYS A 198 8.47 43.62 5.12
C LYS A 198 8.32 43.00 6.52
N GLY A 199 8.93 43.59 7.54
CA GLY A 199 8.96 43.06 8.90
C GLY A 199 9.99 41.94 9.12
N CYS A 200 10.90 41.73 8.17
CA CYS A 200 11.88 40.64 8.20
C CYS A 200 13.02 40.92 9.18
N THR A 201 13.43 39.91 9.92
CA THR A 201 14.70 39.96 10.64
C THR A 201 15.87 39.99 9.64
N PRO A 202 16.89 40.84 9.87
CA PRO A 202 18.05 40.93 8.98
C PRO A 202 18.77 39.59 8.82
N THR A 203 19.34 39.38 7.63
CA THR A 203 20.18 38.22 7.30
C THR A 203 21.61 38.35 7.86
N ASP A 204 21.96 39.50 8.43
CA ASP A 204 23.25 39.72 9.05
C ASP A 204 23.50 38.69 10.18
N PRO A 205 24.66 38.01 10.22
CA PRO A 205 24.96 37.00 11.26
C PRO A 205 24.81 37.51 12.70
N ARG A 206 24.93 38.83 12.92
CA ARG A 206 24.75 39.47 14.24
C ARG A 206 23.28 39.49 14.70
N ALA A 207 22.33 39.09 13.85
CA ALA A 207 20.91 38.94 14.16
C ALA A 207 20.55 37.54 14.71
N LEU A 208 21.53 36.64 14.90
CA LEU A 208 21.41 35.27 15.43
C LEU A 208 20.61 34.26 14.59
N THR A 209 19.96 34.66 13.49
CA THR A 209 19.11 33.79 12.68
C THR A 209 19.87 32.91 11.67
N GLN A 210 21.05 33.34 11.24
CA GLN A 210 21.83 32.66 10.20
C GLN A 210 22.97 31.76 10.71
N GLY A 211 23.40 31.92 11.97
CA GLY A 211 24.54 31.20 12.53
C GLY A 211 25.91 31.70 12.06
N GLN A 212 26.99 31.15 12.63
CA GLN A 212 28.37 31.49 12.28
C GLN A 212 28.92 30.55 11.20
N PHE A 213 28.50 30.75 9.96
CA PHE A 213 29.10 30.09 8.79
C PHE A 213 29.92 31.09 7.97
N SER A 214 31.06 30.66 7.42
CA SER A 214 31.84 31.46 6.48
C SER A 214 31.27 31.35 5.06
N ASP A 215 31.36 32.43 4.28
CA ASP A 215 31.02 32.52 2.84
C ASP A 215 29.55 32.80 2.45
N THR A 216 28.74 33.47 3.29
CA THR A 216 27.41 33.99 2.90
C THR A 216 27.50 35.20 1.97
N ASP A 217 26.59 35.32 1.01
CA ASP A 217 26.54 36.43 0.03
C ASP A 217 25.12 37.01 -0.11
N GLU A 218 24.83 38.07 0.66
CA GLU A 218 23.55 38.77 0.60
C GLU A 218 23.25 39.40 -0.77
N SER A 219 24.27 39.65 -1.60
CA SER A 219 24.05 40.23 -2.95
C SER A 219 23.33 39.27 -3.90
N LYS A 220 23.27 37.99 -3.55
CA LYS A 220 22.54 36.95 -4.28
C LYS A 220 21.07 36.84 -3.89
N ILE A 221 20.63 37.56 -2.85
CA ILE A 221 19.21 37.57 -2.47
C ILE A 221 18.41 38.28 -3.58
N PRO A 222 17.41 37.62 -4.19
CA PRO A 222 16.60 38.23 -5.24
C PRO A 222 15.93 39.54 -4.77
N PRO A 223 15.91 40.58 -5.62
CA PRO A 223 15.29 41.85 -5.28
C PRO A 223 13.84 41.68 -4.83
N GLY A 224 13.58 42.13 -3.61
CA GLY A 224 12.28 42.11 -3.00
C GLY A 224 11.85 40.79 -2.38
N LEU A 225 12.77 39.84 -2.16
CA LEU A 225 12.53 38.66 -1.31
C LEU A 225 12.52 39.08 0.18
N GLN A 226 13.58 39.74 0.64
CA GLN A 226 13.79 40.14 2.04
C GLN A 226 13.31 41.56 2.41
N SER A 227 13.05 42.43 1.42
CA SER A 227 12.65 43.84 1.61
C SER A 227 11.76 44.32 0.47
N GLY A 228 11.39 45.60 0.41
CA GLY A 228 10.63 46.18 -0.70
C GLY A 228 9.15 45.82 -0.66
N CYS A 229 8.53 46.00 0.50
CA CYS A 229 7.11 45.75 0.72
C CYS A 229 6.26 46.68 -0.16
N LYS A 230 5.36 46.10 -0.95
CA LYS A 230 4.40 46.84 -1.77
C LYS A 230 2.99 46.39 -1.40
N PRO A 231 2.17 47.24 -0.79
CA PRO A 231 0.86 46.82 -0.33
C PRO A 231 -0.03 46.46 -1.52
N THR A 232 -0.85 45.42 -1.35
CA THR A 232 -1.79 44.96 -2.38
C THR A 232 -3.19 44.83 -1.79
N ILE A 233 -4.20 45.05 -2.63
CA ILE A 233 -5.60 44.76 -2.28
C ILE A 233 -5.91 43.37 -2.82
N GLY A 234 -6.06 42.41 -1.91
CA GLY A 234 -6.49 41.05 -2.24
C GLY A 234 -7.94 40.80 -1.82
N SER A 235 -8.56 39.77 -2.38
CA SER A 235 -9.83 39.28 -1.83
C SER A 235 -9.59 38.72 -0.43
N GLN A 236 -10.59 38.80 0.44
CA GLN A 236 -10.56 38.23 1.79
C GLN A 236 -11.53 37.05 1.88
N SER A 237 -11.21 36.08 2.72
CA SER A 237 -12.12 34.99 3.04
C SER A 237 -13.22 35.48 3.97
N GLU A 238 -14.46 35.13 3.64
CA GLU A 238 -15.64 35.41 4.47
C GLU A 238 -16.32 34.09 4.81
N PHE A 239 -16.50 33.84 6.10
CA PHE A 239 -17.18 32.68 6.65
C PHE A 239 -18.56 33.12 7.14
N SER A 240 -19.59 32.76 6.37
CA SER A 240 -20.96 33.13 6.68
C SER A 240 -21.61 32.10 7.60
N VAL A 241 -22.09 32.53 8.77
CA VAL A 241 -22.74 31.68 9.78
C VAL A 241 -24.14 32.21 10.11
N ASN A 242 -25.04 31.33 10.55
CA ASN A 242 -26.37 31.72 10.97
C ASN A 242 -26.47 31.70 12.51
N ALA A 243 -26.74 32.85 13.11
CA ALA A 243 -26.88 32.99 14.56
C ALA A 243 -27.92 32.03 15.17
N THR A 244 -28.96 31.66 14.42
CA THR A 244 -29.99 30.73 14.90
C THR A 244 -29.49 29.30 15.08
N ASP A 245 -28.36 28.94 14.45
CA ASP A 245 -27.74 27.62 14.62
C ASP A 245 -27.11 27.46 16.01
N GLY A 246 -26.87 28.58 16.72
CA GLY A 246 -26.34 28.64 18.09
C GLY A 246 -24.84 28.34 18.21
N TRP A 247 -24.32 27.44 17.37
CA TRP A 247 -22.91 27.04 17.35
C TRP A 247 -22.41 26.82 15.92
N ALA A 248 -21.12 27.10 15.70
CA ALA A 248 -20.39 26.78 14.48
C ALA A 248 -19.09 26.02 14.82
N ALA A 249 -18.65 25.13 13.94
CA ALA A 249 -17.39 24.43 14.08
C ALA A 249 -16.45 24.77 12.92
N PHE A 250 -15.19 25.05 13.25
CA PHE A 250 -14.13 25.35 12.29
C PHE A 250 -12.97 24.39 12.48
N ASN A 251 -12.44 23.86 11.37
CA ASN A 251 -11.27 22.99 11.34
C ASN A 251 -10.09 23.78 10.79
N PHE A 252 -9.26 24.30 11.67
CA PHE A 252 -8.06 25.06 11.29
C PHE A 252 -6.95 24.11 10.91
N ILE A 253 -6.37 24.30 9.72
CA ILE A 253 -5.31 23.47 9.14
C ILE A 253 -4.15 24.39 8.81
N SER A 254 -2.98 24.14 9.41
CA SER A 254 -1.78 24.90 9.08
C SER A 254 -1.02 24.23 7.93
N ALA A 255 -1.27 24.71 6.71
CA ALA A 255 -0.52 24.37 5.51
C ALA A 255 0.63 25.37 5.26
N MET A 256 1.15 25.97 6.33
CA MET A 256 2.28 26.88 6.28
C MET A 256 3.56 26.13 5.87
N THR A 257 4.43 26.80 5.12
CA THR A 257 5.70 26.21 4.68
C THR A 257 6.88 26.67 5.51
N SER A 258 6.87 27.93 5.97
CA SER A 258 7.96 28.53 6.74
C SER A 258 7.51 29.26 8.00
N LYS A 259 6.24 29.64 8.11
CA LYS A 259 5.70 30.47 9.20
C LYS A 259 4.87 29.67 10.19
N SER A 260 4.91 30.03 11.46
CA SER A 260 4.00 29.48 12.48
C SER A 260 3.10 30.59 12.99
N VAL A 261 1.80 30.30 13.11
CA VAL A 261 0.81 31.36 13.27
C VAL A 261 0.00 31.23 14.55
N VAL A 262 -0.44 32.38 15.06
CA VAL A 262 -1.47 32.49 16.10
C VAL A 262 -2.76 32.92 15.44
N VAL A 263 -3.84 32.21 15.79
CA VAL A 263 -5.19 32.45 15.29
C VAL A 263 -6.08 32.98 16.42
N SER A 264 -6.88 34.00 16.13
CA SER A 264 -8.00 34.42 16.98
C SER A 264 -9.24 34.72 16.17
N VAL A 265 -10.41 34.55 16.78
CA VAL A 265 -11.67 35.10 16.28
C VAL A 265 -12.08 36.21 17.25
N ASP A 266 -12.05 37.44 16.77
CA ASP A 266 -12.32 38.60 17.62
C ASP A 266 -13.69 38.47 18.30
N GLU A 267 -13.71 38.75 19.61
CA GLU A 267 -14.89 38.71 20.49
C GLU A 267 -15.53 37.32 20.67
N HIS A 268 -15.00 36.27 20.05
CA HIS A 268 -15.53 34.91 20.14
C HIS A 268 -14.54 33.95 20.81
N PRO A 269 -14.78 33.59 22.09
CA PRO A 269 -14.11 32.45 22.69
C PRO A 269 -14.37 31.16 21.90
N MET A 270 -13.32 30.37 21.74
CA MET A 270 -13.31 29.10 21.00
C MET A 270 -13.08 27.95 21.97
N TRP A 271 -13.79 26.85 21.79
CA TRP A 271 -13.51 25.59 22.48
C TRP A 271 -12.74 24.67 21.55
N ILE A 272 -11.44 24.50 21.79
CA ILE A 272 -10.63 23.52 21.04
C ILE A 272 -11.00 22.13 21.55
N TYR A 273 -11.59 21.30 20.70
CA TYR A 273 -12.15 20.00 21.09
C TYR A 273 -11.50 18.80 20.39
N ALA A 274 -10.74 19.04 19.32
CA ALA A 274 -9.93 18.02 18.67
C ALA A 274 -8.63 18.59 18.12
N ILE A 275 -7.59 17.76 18.08
CA ILE A 275 -6.26 18.06 17.54
C ILE A 275 -5.79 16.89 16.70
N ASP A 276 -5.31 17.14 15.49
CA ASP A 276 -4.81 16.15 14.53
C ASP A 276 -5.80 15.00 14.27
N GLY A 277 -7.10 15.31 14.33
CA GLY A 277 -8.20 14.36 14.17
C GLY A 277 -8.62 13.61 15.45
N GLN A 278 -7.95 13.84 16.59
CA GLN A 278 -8.23 13.18 17.86
C GLN A 278 -8.99 14.08 18.82
N TYR A 279 -10.06 13.57 19.45
CA TYR A 279 -10.79 14.30 20.48
C TYR A 279 -9.98 14.47 21.76
N ILE A 280 -10.01 15.67 22.31
CA ILE A 280 -9.35 16.04 23.57
C ILE A 280 -10.38 16.54 24.60
N GLN A 281 -9.96 16.67 25.86
CA GLN A 281 -10.72 17.45 26.82
C GLN A 281 -10.78 18.91 26.32
N PRO A 282 -11.98 19.48 26.10
CA PRO A 282 -12.08 20.79 25.48
C PRO A 282 -11.49 21.90 26.33
N GLN A 283 -10.67 22.76 25.73
CA GLN A 283 -10.14 23.97 26.37
C GLN A 283 -10.75 25.21 25.74
N GLN A 284 -11.23 26.14 26.57
CA GLN A 284 -11.74 27.43 26.10
C GLN A 284 -10.62 28.45 25.98
N VAL A 285 -10.46 29.02 24.79
CA VAL A 285 -9.37 29.93 24.43
C VAL A 285 -9.91 31.12 23.64
N ASP A 286 -9.18 32.22 23.65
CA ASP A 286 -9.46 33.39 22.81
C ASP A 286 -8.48 33.47 21.63
N ALA A 287 -7.32 32.82 21.74
CA ALA A 287 -6.35 32.63 20.68
C ALA A 287 -5.57 31.30 20.85
N PHE A 288 -4.98 30.78 19.78
CA PHE A 288 -4.11 29.60 19.86
C PHE A 288 -2.99 29.64 18.82
N PRO A 289 -1.76 29.19 19.17
CA PRO A 289 -0.72 28.92 18.19
C PRO A 289 -1.03 27.62 17.44
N ILE A 290 -0.70 27.56 16.15
CA ILE A 290 -0.80 26.36 15.32
C ILE A 290 0.44 26.26 14.42
N TYR A 291 1.15 25.15 14.51
CA TYR A 291 2.40 24.91 13.78
C TYR A 291 2.16 24.19 12.47
N ASN A 292 3.17 24.19 11.59
CA ASN A 292 3.09 23.61 10.25
C ASN A 292 2.67 22.14 10.34
N GLY A 293 1.63 21.78 9.63
CA GLY A 293 1.05 20.43 9.62
C GLY A 293 0.10 20.11 10.77
N GLU A 294 -0.06 20.95 11.79
CA GLU A 294 -1.06 20.73 12.84
C GLU A 294 -2.48 21.10 12.39
N ARG A 295 -3.49 20.44 12.99
CA ARG A 295 -4.91 20.72 12.71
C ARG A 295 -5.73 20.78 13.98
N TYR A 296 -6.43 21.88 14.23
CA TYR A 296 -7.28 22.04 15.42
C TYR A 296 -8.73 22.26 15.03
N SER A 297 -9.63 21.51 15.67
CA SER A 297 -11.07 21.73 15.54
C SER A 297 -11.58 22.56 16.71
N ALA A 298 -12.24 23.67 16.39
CA ALA A 298 -12.74 24.65 17.33
C ALA A 298 -14.26 24.78 17.23
N MET A 299 -14.92 24.82 18.38
CA MET A 299 -16.35 25.07 18.51
C MET A 299 -16.58 26.51 18.99
N ILE A 300 -17.41 27.27 18.26
CA ILE A 300 -17.65 28.69 18.51
C ILE A 300 -19.14 28.91 18.75
N ARG A 301 -19.47 29.65 19.82
CA ARG A 301 -20.85 30.03 20.12
C ARG A 301 -21.24 31.27 19.33
N LEU A 302 -22.44 31.26 18.74
CA LEU A 302 -22.91 32.33 17.86
C LEU A 302 -23.88 33.27 18.59
N ASN A 303 -23.39 33.99 19.60
CA ASN A 303 -24.21 34.79 20.50
C ASN A 303 -23.79 36.27 20.60
N GLU A 304 -22.87 36.71 19.77
CA GLU A 304 -22.36 38.08 19.83
C GLU A 304 -23.28 39.06 19.07
N PRO A 305 -23.45 40.30 19.55
CA PRO A 305 -24.50 41.22 19.08
C PRO A 305 -24.21 41.96 17.76
N GLY A 306 -22.95 42.01 17.35
CA GLY A 306 -22.51 42.54 16.07
C GLY A 306 -22.71 41.58 14.91
N ASP A 307 -22.35 42.04 13.72
CA ASP A 307 -22.63 41.38 12.43
C ASP A 307 -21.40 40.82 11.72
N GLN A 308 -20.24 41.45 11.90
CA GLN A 308 -18.97 41.00 11.34
C GLN A 308 -17.83 41.07 12.35
N TYR A 309 -17.00 40.04 12.37
CA TYR A 309 -15.87 39.88 13.28
C TYR A 309 -14.62 39.48 12.50
N THR A 310 -13.46 39.96 12.93
CA THR A 310 -12.20 39.65 12.25
C THR A 310 -11.62 38.34 12.77
N ILE A 311 -11.30 37.43 11.85
CA ILE A 311 -10.40 36.30 12.11
C ILE A 311 -8.98 36.78 11.82
N ARG A 312 -8.10 36.71 12.82
CA ARG A 312 -6.71 37.18 12.72
C ARG A 312 -5.78 35.98 12.63
N VAL A 313 -4.83 36.04 11.70
CA VAL A 313 -3.77 35.05 11.53
C VAL A 313 -2.45 35.79 11.50
N THR A 314 -1.61 35.58 12.50
CA THR A 314 -0.40 36.39 12.72
C THR A 314 0.81 35.49 12.89
N ASN A 315 1.95 35.78 12.26
CA ASN A 315 3.18 35.04 12.54
C ASN A 315 3.67 35.37 13.95
N ASN A 316 3.97 34.35 14.74
CA ASN A 316 4.48 34.52 16.11
C ASN A 316 5.97 34.20 16.24
N LEU A 317 6.64 33.86 15.13
CA LEU A 317 8.07 33.61 15.10
C LEU A 317 8.88 34.92 14.96
N PRO A 318 10.11 34.98 15.51
CA PRO A 318 10.95 36.17 15.42
C PRO A 318 11.50 36.47 14.02
N ASP A 319 11.29 35.60 13.04
CA ASP A 319 11.84 35.72 11.68
C ASP A 319 11.15 36.82 10.85
N GLN A 320 9.84 37.02 11.03
CA GLN A 320 9.08 38.03 10.30
C GLN A 320 7.83 38.51 11.04
N LEU A 321 7.61 39.83 11.12
CA LEU A 321 6.33 40.39 11.55
C LEU A 321 5.34 40.49 10.36
N ILE A 322 4.38 39.56 10.29
CA ILE A 322 3.39 39.51 9.20
C ILE A 322 2.02 39.00 9.69
N ALA A 323 0.94 39.53 9.12
CA ALA A 323 -0.43 39.13 9.45
C ALA A 323 -1.36 39.08 8.23
N GLY A 324 -2.29 38.13 8.27
CA GLY A 324 -3.43 37.97 7.36
C GLY A 324 -4.76 38.04 8.12
N TYR A 325 -5.85 38.26 7.39
CA TYR A 325 -7.18 38.47 7.95
C TYR A 325 -8.26 37.80 7.13
N ALA A 326 -9.31 37.36 7.81
CA ALA A 326 -10.57 36.91 7.23
C ALA A 326 -11.75 37.45 8.07
N THR A 327 -12.97 37.26 7.58
CA THR A 327 -14.19 37.77 8.21
C THR A 327 -15.11 36.63 8.61
N LEU A 328 -15.59 36.63 9.84
CA LEU A 328 -16.75 35.86 10.28
C LEU A 328 -17.98 36.76 10.19
N SER A 329 -19.02 36.34 9.47
CA SER A 329 -20.16 37.17 9.09
C SER A 329 -21.48 36.49 9.46
N TYR A 330 -22.34 37.19 10.19
CA TYR A 330 -23.65 36.68 10.57
C TYR A 330 -24.66 36.95 9.45
N GLN A 331 -25.41 35.93 9.03
CA GLN A 331 -26.36 36.03 7.92
C GLN A 331 -27.51 37.01 8.20
N GLY A 332 -27.85 37.82 7.19
CA GLY A 332 -29.04 38.69 7.23
C GLY A 332 -28.86 40.03 7.97
N THR A 333 -27.67 40.35 8.45
CA THR A 333 -27.35 41.62 9.14
C THR A 333 -26.55 42.56 8.24
N ARG A 334 -26.70 43.89 8.40
CA ARG A 334 -25.95 44.91 7.63
C ARG A 334 -24.76 45.44 8.45
N PRO A 335 -23.51 45.40 7.92
CA PRO A 335 -22.29 45.80 8.62
C PRO A 335 -22.40 47.13 9.37
N ASN A 336 -22.36 47.09 10.70
CA ASN A 336 -22.43 48.24 11.61
C ASN A 336 -21.55 48.07 12.87
N HIS A 337 -20.95 46.89 13.08
CA HIS A 337 -20.02 46.64 14.18
C HIS A 337 -18.55 46.84 13.76
N THR A 338 -17.74 47.39 14.66
CA THR A 338 -16.28 47.46 14.49
C THR A 338 -15.62 46.42 15.40
N SER A 339 -15.03 45.40 14.79
CA SER A 339 -14.47 44.25 15.50
C SER A 339 -13.32 44.64 16.46
N VAL A 340 -13.35 44.08 17.68
CA VAL A 340 -12.36 44.36 18.73
C VAL A 340 -11.30 43.25 18.81
N PRO A 341 -10.01 43.56 18.61
CA PRO A 341 -8.95 42.56 18.56
C PRO A 341 -8.72 41.81 19.87
N SER A 342 -8.60 40.48 19.78
CA SER A 342 -8.03 39.65 20.87
C SER A 342 -6.50 39.70 20.88
N ILE A 343 -5.89 39.74 19.70
CA ILE A 343 -4.42 39.78 19.51
C ILE A 343 -4.01 40.93 18.60
N ASN A 344 -2.78 41.42 18.79
CA ASN A 344 -2.18 42.45 17.93
C ASN A 344 -1.53 41.85 16.67
N TYR A 345 -0.93 42.70 15.83
CA TYR A 345 -0.29 42.29 14.56
C TYR A 345 0.87 41.29 14.72
N ALA A 346 1.47 41.20 15.91
CA ALA A 346 2.54 40.26 16.23
C ALA A 346 2.05 39.03 17.03
N GLY A 347 0.74 38.81 17.07
CA GLY A 347 0.13 37.68 17.78
C GLY A 347 0.15 37.79 19.30
N ASN A 348 0.53 38.94 19.86
CA ASN A 348 0.54 39.13 21.30
C ASN A 348 -0.87 39.49 21.82
N PRO A 349 -1.24 39.07 23.05
CA PRO A 349 -2.53 39.40 23.65
C PRO A 349 -2.72 40.91 23.78
N MET A 350 -3.92 41.41 23.46
CA MET A 350 -4.27 42.82 23.64
C MET A 350 -4.41 43.23 25.11
N ASN A 351 -4.65 42.27 26.02
CA ASN A 351 -4.72 42.46 27.46
C ASN A 351 -4.56 41.13 28.20
N SER A 352 -4.41 41.16 29.53
CA SER A 352 -4.16 39.97 30.35
C SER A 352 -5.33 38.98 30.49
N LYS A 353 -6.53 39.31 29.96
CA LYS A 353 -7.69 38.42 29.99
C LYS A 353 -7.75 37.45 28.80
N VAL A 354 -6.95 37.70 27.77
CA VAL A 354 -6.91 36.86 26.56
C VAL A 354 -6.26 35.52 26.91
N ARG A 355 -7.02 34.44 26.74
CA ARG A 355 -6.60 33.06 27.05
C ARG A 355 -5.97 32.43 25.82
N PHE A 356 -4.76 31.94 25.96
CA PHE A 356 -4.08 31.14 24.93
C PHE A 356 -4.27 29.66 25.21
N LEU A 357 -4.31 28.84 24.16
CA LEU A 357 -4.26 27.39 24.30
C LEU A 357 -2.95 26.97 24.98
N ASP A 358 -3.07 26.22 26.08
CA ASP A 358 -1.92 25.56 26.71
C ASP A 358 -1.74 24.18 26.09
N GLN A 359 -0.80 24.10 25.14
CA GLN A 359 -0.46 22.85 24.45
C GLN A 359 0.19 21.82 25.39
N SER A 360 0.76 22.26 26.53
CA SER A 360 1.40 21.36 27.50
C SER A 360 0.41 20.68 28.43
N SER A 361 -0.79 21.24 28.57
CA SER A 361 -1.87 20.71 29.41
C SER A 361 -2.99 20.03 28.60
N LEU A 362 -2.70 19.62 27.36
CA LEU A 362 -3.66 18.87 26.54
C LEU A 362 -3.90 17.50 27.17
N GLU A 363 -5.16 17.11 27.27
CA GLU A 363 -5.58 15.82 27.82
C GLU A 363 -6.45 15.06 26.82
N PRO A 364 -6.27 13.74 26.65
CA PRO A 364 -7.11 12.94 25.77
C PRO A 364 -8.56 12.83 26.29
N PHE A 365 -9.53 12.74 25.39
CA PHE A 365 -10.93 12.51 25.78
C PHE A 365 -11.23 11.02 26.04
N ASN A 366 -11.00 10.17 25.05
CA ASN A 366 -11.27 8.72 25.08
C ASN A 366 -10.18 7.94 24.34
N GLN A 367 -8.93 8.21 24.70
CA GLN A 367 -7.77 7.57 24.10
C GLN A 367 -7.11 6.68 25.14
N LEU A 368 -6.73 5.46 24.74
CA LEU A 368 -5.92 4.62 25.61
C LEU A 368 -4.51 5.21 25.76
N PRO A 369 -3.91 5.17 26.96
CA PRO A 369 -2.53 5.59 27.13
C PRO A 369 -1.59 4.63 26.37
N PRO A 370 -0.40 5.11 25.96
CA PRO A 370 0.61 4.23 25.39
C PRO A 370 1.20 3.29 26.44
N SER A 371 1.97 2.30 26.01
CA SER A 371 2.75 1.46 26.92
C SER A 371 3.65 2.31 27.82
N ASP A 372 3.79 1.91 29.08
CA ASP A 372 4.70 2.55 30.05
C ASP A 372 6.17 2.40 29.67
N THR A 373 6.51 1.37 28.89
CA THR A 373 7.86 1.07 28.41
C THR A 373 7.92 0.99 26.88
N ALA A 374 9.10 1.27 26.32
CA ALA A 374 9.42 1.04 24.92
C ALA A 374 10.45 -0.10 24.77
N ASP A 375 10.38 -0.80 23.64
CA ASP A 375 11.33 -1.86 23.26
C ASP A 375 12.65 -1.27 22.73
N ALA A 376 12.62 -0.06 22.17
CA ALA A 376 13.81 0.66 21.72
C ALA A 376 13.65 2.18 21.85
N THR A 377 14.77 2.88 22.05
CA THR A 377 14.86 4.35 22.02
C THR A 377 15.87 4.77 20.95
N TYR A 378 15.49 5.75 20.13
CA TYR A 378 16.36 6.41 19.17
C TYR A 378 16.44 7.91 19.49
N ILE A 379 17.65 8.46 19.46
CA ILE A 379 17.90 9.88 19.74
C ILE A 379 18.36 10.54 18.43
N LEU A 380 17.60 11.53 18.00
CA LEU A 380 17.81 12.27 16.76
C LEU A 380 18.15 13.72 17.09
N SER A 381 19.41 14.09 16.88
CA SER A 381 19.89 15.46 17.12
C SER A 381 19.71 16.32 15.86
N MET A 382 18.92 17.38 16.00
CA MET A 382 18.58 18.35 14.97
C MET A 382 19.57 19.52 14.96
N GLY A 383 20.05 19.85 13.76
CA GLY A 383 20.95 20.98 13.53
C GLY A 383 21.31 21.13 12.07
N ARG A 384 21.94 22.26 11.73
CA ARG A 384 22.51 22.48 10.39
C ARG A 384 23.81 21.70 10.20
N PHE A 385 24.05 21.20 9.00
CA PHE A 385 25.27 20.46 8.65
C PHE A 385 25.85 20.91 7.31
N GLY A 386 27.12 21.33 7.31
CA GLY A 386 27.88 21.74 6.12
C GLY A 386 27.56 23.15 5.61
N TYR A 387 26.29 23.55 5.61
CA TYR A 387 25.79 24.82 5.05
C TYR A 387 24.59 25.37 5.84
N ASN A 388 24.35 26.68 5.79
CA ASN A 388 23.31 27.35 6.60
C ASN A 388 21.88 26.93 6.25
N TRP A 389 21.65 26.42 5.04
CA TRP A 389 20.34 26.00 4.53
C TRP A 389 20.17 24.47 4.51
N GLN A 390 21.16 23.72 5.02
CA GLN A 390 21.12 22.26 5.08
C GLN A 390 20.93 21.77 6.51
N TRP A 391 19.81 21.09 6.73
CA TRP A 391 19.42 20.56 8.03
C TRP A 391 19.62 19.03 8.11
N SER A 392 19.91 18.52 9.30
CA SER A 392 20.18 17.11 9.57
C SER A 392 19.49 16.65 10.86
N LEU A 393 19.08 15.38 10.89
CA LEU A 393 18.51 14.69 12.05
C LEU A 393 19.55 13.86 12.84
N ASN A 394 20.84 13.94 12.47
CA ASN A 394 21.93 13.36 13.24
C ASN A 394 23.14 14.30 13.39
N ASN A 395 22.99 15.56 12.97
CA ASN A 395 24.00 16.62 13.00
C ASN A 395 25.34 16.28 12.29
N ARG A 396 25.38 15.21 11.47
CA ARG A 396 26.62 14.67 10.90
C ARG A 396 26.54 14.33 9.42
N SER A 397 25.33 14.16 8.89
CA SER A 397 25.14 13.72 7.51
C SER A 397 23.77 14.09 6.98
N THR A 398 23.69 14.19 5.65
CA THR A 398 22.47 14.27 4.86
C THR A 398 22.44 13.10 3.87
N TRP A 399 21.30 12.90 3.20
CA TRP A 399 21.21 11.93 2.11
C TRP A 399 22.13 12.33 0.95
N SER A 400 22.87 11.38 0.39
CA SER A 400 23.82 11.63 -0.71
C SER A 400 23.12 11.95 -2.05
N LEU A 401 21.86 11.54 -2.18
CA LEU A 401 20.95 11.90 -3.27
C LEU A 401 19.65 12.43 -2.68
N PRO A 402 18.94 13.37 -3.35
CA PRO A 402 17.58 13.71 -2.97
C PRO A 402 16.71 12.46 -2.89
N LEU A 403 15.91 12.32 -1.83
CA LEU A 403 15.08 11.13 -1.61
C LEU A 403 14.20 10.81 -2.83
N GLN A 404 13.66 11.84 -3.48
CA GLN A 404 12.82 11.72 -4.67
C GLN A 404 13.50 11.10 -5.90
N ASP A 405 14.84 11.04 -5.92
CA ASP A 405 15.63 10.46 -7.02
C ASP A 405 15.99 8.99 -6.76
N VAL A 406 15.57 8.41 -5.64
CA VAL A 406 15.81 7.00 -5.31
C VAL A 406 14.93 6.09 -6.16
N ASN A 407 15.56 5.25 -7.00
CA ASN A 407 14.89 4.29 -7.87
C ASN A 407 15.48 2.84 -7.75
N PRO A 408 14.65 1.80 -7.53
CA PRO A 408 13.21 1.86 -7.25
C PRO A 408 12.95 2.50 -5.87
N PRO A 409 11.73 2.97 -5.60
CA PRO A 409 11.38 3.53 -4.30
C PRO A 409 11.75 2.57 -3.17
N LEU A 410 12.19 3.13 -2.04
CA LEU A 410 12.73 2.35 -0.92
C LEU A 410 11.77 1.23 -0.50
N LEU A 411 10.47 1.48 -0.45
CA LEU A 411 9.41 0.52 -0.12
C LEU A 411 9.51 -0.81 -0.90
N TYR A 412 9.97 -0.76 -2.15
CA TYR A 412 10.06 -1.92 -3.05
C TYR A 412 11.49 -2.44 -3.24
N SER A 413 12.47 -1.87 -2.53
CA SER A 413 13.88 -2.20 -2.69
C SER A 413 14.33 -3.23 -1.65
N ASN A 414 15.22 -4.15 -2.03
CA ASN A 414 15.95 -4.97 -1.06
C ASN A 414 16.96 -4.06 -0.33
N PHE A 415 16.58 -3.64 0.87
CA PHE A 415 17.09 -2.49 1.64
C PHE A 415 18.60 -2.40 2.03
N PRO A 416 19.48 -3.42 1.99
CA PRO A 416 20.80 -3.26 2.62
C PRO A 416 21.80 -2.32 1.90
N SER A 417 21.67 -2.02 0.60
CA SER A 417 22.75 -1.32 -0.14
C SER A 417 22.38 0.03 -0.75
N LYS A 418 21.09 0.39 -0.83
CA LYS A 418 20.65 1.58 -1.59
C LYS A 418 20.35 2.83 -0.75
N ALA A 419 20.25 2.71 0.57
CA ALA A 419 19.99 3.87 1.42
C ALA A 419 21.20 4.85 1.50
N GLY A 420 22.38 4.49 0.99
CA GLY A 420 23.56 5.36 0.94
C GLY A 420 24.20 5.70 2.30
N ASN A 421 23.42 5.67 3.39
CA ASN A 421 23.84 5.92 4.76
C ASN A 421 22.88 5.27 5.78
N ASP A 422 23.24 4.10 6.31
CA ASP A 422 22.44 3.38 7.32
C ASP A 422 22.20 4.19 8.61
N ALA A 423 23.01 5.22 8.91
CA ALA A 423 22.82 6.07 10.07
C ALA A 423 21.59 7.01 9.98
N LEU A 424 20.92 7.05 8.83
CA LEU A 424 19.68 7.81 8.60
C LEU A 424 18.44 6.91 8.54
N VAL A 425 18.57 5.61 8.83
CA VAL A 425 17.48 4.65 8.75
C VAL A 425 17.24 3.98 10.10
N ILE A 426 16.03 4.16 10.64
CA ILE A 426 15.57 3.43 11.84
C ILE A 426 14.81 2.19 11.38
N ARG A 427 15.23 1.02 11.87
CA ARG A 427 14.58 -0.27 11.60
C ARG A 427 13.88 -0.75 12.86
N THR A 428 12.60 -1.01 12.76
CA THR A 428 11.76 -1.42 13.89
C THR A 428 11.09 -2.76 13.61
N LYS A 429 10.75 -3.50 14.66
CA LYS A 429 10.05 -4.78 14.54
C LYS A 429 8.55 -4.52 14.62
N ASN A 430 7.77 -5.36 13.96
CA ASN A 430 6.31 -5.29 14.09
C ASN A 430 5.89 -5.59 15.54
N ASN A 431 4.82 -4.95 16.00
CA ASN A 431 4.26 -5.08 17.35
C ASN A 431 5.25 -4.74 18.48
N THR A 432 6.08 -3.71 18.27
CA THR A 432 6.98 -3.15 19.30
C THR A 432 6.69 -1.67 19.53
N TRP A 433 6.93 -1.19 20.76
CA TRP A 433 6.86 0.20 21.15
C TRP A 433 8.22 0.89 20.98
N ILE A 434 8.21 2.06 20.35
CA ILE A 434 9.44 2.77 19.97
C ILE A 434 9.38 4.19 20.48
N ASP A 435 10.46 4.62 21.13
CA ASP A 435 10.70 6.01 21.49
C ASP A 435 11.62 6.69 20.48
N ILE A 436 11.22 7.88 20.05
CA ILE A 436 12.06 8.81 19.29
C ILE A 436 12.20 10.09 20.11
N VAL A 437 13.43 10.41 20.48
CA VAL A 437 13.81 11.67 21.10
C VAL A 437 14.26 12.61 19.99
N LEU A 438 13.55 13.72 19.81
CA LEU A 438 13.95 14.81 18.91
C LEU A 438 14.65 15.87 19.75
N GLU A 439 15.95 16.02 19.58
CA GLU A 439 16.78 16.96 20.35
C GLU A 439 17.24 18.11 19.44
N VAL A 440 16.85 19.33 19.79
CA VAL A 440 17.31 20.56 19.13
C VAL A 440 18.62 21.00 19.78
N THR A 441 19.72 20.93 19.03
CA THR A 441 21.06 21.24 19.54
C THR A 441 21.43 22.71 19.36
N LEU A 442 22.29 23.26 20.21
CA LEU A 442 22.84 24.62 20.04
C LEU A 442 24.35 24.58 19.84
N GLY A 443 24.86 25.54 19.06
CA GLY A 443 26.29 25.69 18.79
C GLY A 443 26.59 26.98 18.01
N PRO A 444 27.87 27.25 17.65
CA PRO A 444 28.23 28.44 16.87
C PRO A 444 27.48 28.56 15.54
N GLU A 445 27.26 27.43 14.87
CA GLU A 445 26.48 27.30 13.62
C GLU A 445 24.96 27.43 13.85
N ASN A 446 24.48 27.15 15.06
CA ASN A 446 23.06 27.19 15.44
C ASN A 446 22.91 27.90 16.80
N PRO A 447 23.12 29.23 16.86
CA PRO A 447 23.15 29.96 18.14
C PRO A 447 21.76 30.13 18.75
N ALA A 448 20.72 30.06 17.92
CA ALA A 448 19.32 29.99 18.30
C ALA A 448 18.55 29.22 17.23
N GLN A 449 17.54 28.45 17.62
CA GLN A 449 16.67 27.72 16.70
C GLN A 449 15.18 27.91 17.06
N PRO A 450 14.30 28.05 16.06
CA PRO A 450 12.85 28.09 16.29
C PRO A 450 12.33 26.71 16.73
N PRO A 451 11.06 26.62 17.17
CA PRO A 451 10.34 25.35 17.24
C PRO A 451 10.40 24.60 15.90
N HIS A 452 10.61 23.29 15.95
CA HIS A 452 10.63 22.44 14.76
C HIS A 452 9.43 21.49 14.76
N PRO A 453 8.42 21.71 13.89
CA PRO A 453 7.33 20.77 13.69
C PRO A 453 7.81 19.55 12.88
N THR A 454 7.81 18.38 13.50
CA THR A 454 8.23 17.12 12.86
C THR A 454 7.00 16.23 12.64
N HIS A 455 6.73 15.89 11.39
CA HIS A 455 5.62 15.03 11.00
C HIS A 455 6.06 13.57 10.81
N LYS A 456 5.26 12.61 11.29
CA LYS A 456 5.49 11.18 11.10
C LYS A 456 4.39 10.56 10.23
N HIS A 457 4.81 9.88 9.16
CA HIS A 457 3.93 9.12 8.27
C HIS A 457 3.60 7.72 8.82
N GLY A 458 2.51 7.13 8.32
CA GLY A 458 2.14 5.71 8.47
C GLY A 458 1.62 5.27 9.85
N ASN A 459 2.10 5.88 10.94
CA ASN A 459 1.56 5.68 12.29
C ASN A 459 1.60 6.99 13.04
N LYS A 460 0.51 7.31 13.74
CA LYS A 460 0.50 8.32 14.78
C LYS A 460 1.34 7.88 15.99
N GLY A 461 1.71 8.83 16.83
CA GLY A 461 2.48 8.61 18.06
C GLY A 461 1.99 9.51 19.21
N TYR A 462 2.46 9.22 20.41
CA TYR A 462 2.10 9.92 21.64
C TYR A 462 3.23 10.88 22.00
N LEU A 463 2.91 12.15 22.27
CA LEU A 463 3.86 13.08 22.86
C LEU A 463 3.93 12.82 24.36
N ILE A 464 4.95 12.08 24.81
CA ILE A 464 5.03 11.58 26.20
C ILE A 464 5.92 12.43 27.10
N GLY A 465 6.75 13.30 26.54
CA GLY A 465 7.64 14.17 27.32
C GLY A 465 8.25 15.30 26.51
N SER A 466 8.67 16.33 27.23
CA SER A 466 9.32 17.53 26.68
C SER A 466 10.20 18.17 27.75
N GLY A 467 11.28 18.84 27.33
CA GLY A 467 12.16 19.54 28.25
C GLY A 467 13.14 20.49 27.56
N THR A 468 13.84 21.26 28.39
CA THR A 468 14.98 22.09 28.00
C THR A 468 16.28 21.50 28.54
N GLY A 469 17.40 21.94 28.00
CA GLY A 469 18.72 21.35 28.22
C GLY A 469 19.03 20.18 27.27
N VAL A 470 20.23 19.61 27.42
CA VAL A 470 20.69 18.45 26.65
C VAL A 470 20.01 17.18 27.15
N PHE A 471 19.57 16.30 26.25
CA PHE A 471 19.06 14.98 26.63
C PHE A 471 20.22 14.04 26.96
N ASN A 472 20.71 14.08 28.21
CA ASN A 472 21.92 13.36 28.63
C ASN A 472 21.65 11.93 29.13
N TYR A 473 20.70 11.22 28.50
CA TYR A 473 20.30 9.86 28.89
C TYR A 473 20.42 8.92 27.70
N SER A 474 20.74 7.65 27.96
CA SER A 474 20.85 6.64 26.89
C SER A 474 19.49 6.10 26.44
N SER A 475 18.43 6.35 27.22
CA SER A 475 17.06 5.92 26.91
C SER A 475 16.02 6.77 27.62
N VAL A 476 14.77 6.75 27.13
CA VAL A 476 13.65 7.42 27.79
C VAL A 476 13.36 6.80 29.16
N ALA A 477 13.47 5.47 29.29
CA ALA A 477 13.30 4.78 30.57
C ALA A 477 14.33 5.22 31.62
N GLU A 478 15.55 5.59 31.21
CA GLU A 478 16.53 6.22 32.11
C GLU A 478 16.14 7.66 32.45
N ALA A 479 15.73 8.46 31.47
CA ALA A 479 15.28 9.82 31.69
C ALA A 479 14.10 9.88 32.67
N GLN A 480 13.10 9.01 32.51
CA GLN A 480 11.92 8.93 33.41
C GLN A 480 12.31 8.66 34.87
N ARG A 481 13.41 7.95 35.13
CA ARG A 481 13.89 7.70 36.50
C ARG A 481 14.54 8.93 37.14
N HIS A 482 15.14 9.81 36.33
CA HIS A 482 15.90 10.98 36.81
C HIS A 482 15.09 12.27 36.78
N ILE A 483 14.24 12.45 35.77
CA ILE A 483 13.39 13.63 35.54
C ILE A 483 11.93 13.25 35.26
N PRO A 484 11.27 12.50 36.16
CA PRO A 484 9.89 12.03 35.94
C PRO A 484 8.89 13.16 35.66
N GLN A 485 9.12 14.36 36.19
CA GLN A 485 8.28 15.54 35.99
C GLN A 485 8.21 16.03 34.53
N SER A 486 9.17 15.63 33.68
CA SER A 486 9.19 15.99 32.26
C SER A 486 8.36 15.04 31.38
N PHE A 487 7.70 14.04 31.98
CA PHE A 487 6.94 13.02 31.27
C PHE A 487 5.49 12.93 31.78
N ASN A 488 4.54 12.83 30.84
CA ASN A 488 3.12 12.64 31.12
C ASN A 488 2.55 11.53 30.21
N ILE A 489 2.88 10.28 30.53
CA ILE A 489 2.42 9.12 29.76
C ILE A 489 0.89 8.97 29.78
N PRO A 490 0.20 8.97 30.95
CA PRO A 490 -1.24 8.76 30.97
C PRO A 490 -2.05 9.88 30.29
N GLY A 491 -1.56 11.12 30.35
CA GLY A 491 -2.19 12.28 29.72
C GLY A 491 -1.70 12.57 28.31
N SER A 492 -0.89 11.70 27.70
CA SER A 492 -0.34 11.95 26.36
C SER A 492 -1.42 11.86 25.27
N VAL A 493 -1.37 12.79 24.32
CA VAL A 493 -2.31 12.85 23.18
C VAL A 493 -1.67 12.20 21.95
N LEU A 494 -2.45 11.41 21.21
CA LEU A 494 -2.05 10.78 19.96
C LEU A 494 -2.07 11.83 18.84
N ARG A 495 -0.95 11.95 18.14
CA ARG A 495 -0.64 13.01 17.18
C ARG A 495 0.12 12.43 16.00
N ASP A 496 0.21 13.18 14.92
CA ASP A 496 1.15 12.87 13.82
C ASP A 496 2.17 14.00 13.58
N THR A 497 1.95 15.18 14.15
CA THR A 497 2.92 16.29 14.16
C THR A 497 3.40 16.58 15.59
N PHE A 498 4.71 16.64 15.77
CA PHE A 498 5.39 16.83 17.05
C PHE A 498 6.30 18.06 16.98
N THR A 499 5.96 19.10 17.73
CA THR A 499 6.68 20.36 17.69
C THR A 499 7.63 20.47 18.87
N THR A 500 8.92 20.71 18.59
CA THR A 500 9.92 20.94 19.64
C THR A 500 9.78 22.33 20.26
N PRO A 501 10.13 22.54 21.55
CA PRO A 501 10.29 23.88 22.09
C PRO A 501 11.37 24.66 21.34
N ALA A 502 11.26 25.99 21.33
CA ALA A 502 12.31 26.85 20.79
C ALA A 502 13.61 26.73 21.61
N ALA A 503 14.74 26.51 20.95
CA ALA A 503 16.06 26.50 21.58
C ALA A 503 16.73 27.87 21.40
N LEU A 504 16.46 28.82 22.30
CA LEU A 504 16.98 30.20 22.19
C LEU A 504 18.27 30.43 22.99
N PHE A 505 18.40 29.78 24.15
CA PHE A 505 19.52 29.96 25.07
C PHE A 505 20.09 28.65 25.59
N GLU A 506 19.28 27.59 25.58
CA GLU A 506 19.67 26.22 25.90
C GLU A 506 19.02 25.26 24.89
N PRO A 507 19.59 24.06 24.68
CA PRO A 507 18.98 23.00 23.87
C PRO A 507 17.57 22.64 24.35
N ALA A 508 16.79 21.97 23.51
CA ALA A 508 15.45 21.51 23.87
C ALA A 508 15.16 20.14 23.26
N TRP A 509 14.22 19.40 23.83
CA TRP A 509 13.87 18.08 23.33
C TRP A 509 12.40 17.74 23.56
N VAL A 510 11.88 16.85 22.72
CA VAL A 510 10.59 16.18 22.89
C VAL A 510 10.74 14.68 22.67
N VAL A 511 9.81 13.90 23.25
CA VAL A 511 9.79 12.45 23.11
C VAL A 511 8.45 12.00 22.54
N MET A 512 8.53 11.38 21.37
CA MET A 512 7.42 10.66 20.74
C MET A 512 7.54 9.17 21.03
N ARG A 513 6.47 8.56 21.54
CA ARG A 513 6.32 7.10 21.66
C ARG A 513 5.28 6.59 20.68
N TYR A 514 5.59 5.58 19.86
CA TYR A 514 4.59 4.99 18.95
C TYR A 514 4.65 3.47 18.93
N HIS A 515 3.54 2.84 18.55
CA HIS A 515 3.43 1.40 18.39
C HIS A 515 3.57 1.03 16.91
N VAL A 516 4.45 0.07 16.60
CA VAL A 516 4.68 -0.39 15.23
C VAL A 516 3.57 -1.37 14.84
N ILE A 517 2.52 -0.88 14.17
CA ILE A 517 1.31 -1.66 13.84
C ILE A 517 0.90 -1.56 12.37
N ASN A 518 1.70 -0.90 11.54
CA ASN A 518 1.45 -0.75 10.12
C ASN A 518 2.60 -1.33 9.28
N PRO A 519 2.91 -2.64 9.42
CA PRO A 519 3.94 -3.29 8.61
C PRO A 519 3.46 -3.45 7.17
N VAL A 520 4.40 -3.40 6.23
CA VAL A 520 4.18 -3.92 4.88
C VAL A 520 4.35 -5.43 4.97
N GLN A 521 3.25 -6.15 5.17
CA GLN A 521 3.27 -7.60 5.13
C GLN A 521 2.18 -8.07 4.19
N ALA A 522 2.58 -8.64 3.06
CA ALA A 522 1.68 -9.49 2.31
C ALA A 522 1.45 -10.74 3.15
N ASP A 523 0.17 -11.11 3.36
CA ASP A 523 -0.19 -12.33 4.11
C ASP A 523 0.37 -13.59 3.45
N GLN A 524 0.65 -13.51 2.14
CA GLN A 524 1.31 -14.53 1.34
C GLN A 524 2.46 -13.90 0.55
N SER A 525 3.61 -14.55 0.57
CA SER A 525 4.80 -14.18 -0.20
C SER A 525 5.17 -15.30 -1.15
N GLY A 526 5.97 -15.01 -2.17
CA GLY A 526 6.53 -16.02 -3.05
C GLY A 526 6.16 -15.85 -4.52
N ILE A 527 6.26 -16.95 -5.26
CA ILE A 527 6.01 -17.08 -6.69
C ILE A 527 4.58 -17.54 -7.00
N TYR A 528 3.86 -16.65 -7.66
CA TYR A 528 2.53 -16.85 -8.21
C TYR A 528 2.56 -16.55 -9.70
N TRP A 529 1.41 -16.66 -10.34
CA TRP A 529 1.23 -16.31 -11.73
C TRP A 529 -0.22 -15.94 -11.97
N TYR A 530 -0.47 -15.18 -13.03
CA TYR A 530 -1.80 -14.93 -13.56
C TYR A 530 -1.90 -15.59 -14.93
N HIS A 531 -3.09 -16.05 -15.30
CA HIS A 531 -3.36 -16.60 -16.63
C HIS A 531 -4.85 -16.47 -16.98
N ALA A 532 -5.17 -16.50 -18.28
CA ALA A 532 -6.55 -16.61 -18.73
C ALA A 532 -7.15 -17.97 -18.35
N HIS A 533 -8.44 -17.95 -18.03
CA HIS A 533 -9.28 -19.15 -17.83
C HIS A 533 -10.43 -19.17 -18.85
N ASP A 534 -10.20 -18.53 -20.00
CA ASP A 534 -11.17 -18.34 -21.06
C ASP A 534 -10.63 -18.93 -22.36
N ALA A 535 -11.36 -19.89 -22.94
CA ALA A 535 -11.16 -20.44 -24.29
C ALA A 535 -9.73 -20.91 -24.61
N GLY A 536 -8.97 -21.36 -23.60
CA GLY A 536 -7.57 -21.71 -23.75
C GLY A 536 -6.70 -20.57 -24.25
N GLN A 537 -6.94 -19.32 -23.84
CA GLN A 537 -6.13 -18.18 -24.26
C GLN A 537 -4.71 -18.17 -23.66
N TYR A 538 -4.48 -18.83 -22.52
CA TYR A 538 -3.16 -18.73 -21.88
C TYR A 538 -2.05 -19.46 -22.66
N PRO A 539 -2.25 -20.65 -23.27
CA PRO A 539 -1.22 -21.21 -24.15
C PRO A 539 -0.87 -20.28 -25.33
N ASP A 540 -1.80 -19.44 -25.79
CA ASP A 540 -1.56 -18.41 -26.81
C ASP A 540 -0.80 -17.17 -26.28
N GLY A 541 -0.50 -17.12 -24.97
CA GLY A 541 0.38 -16.12 -24.35
C GLY A 541 -0.25 -15.24 -23.26
N LEU A 542 -1.53 -15.43 -22.90
CA LEU A 542 -2.20 -14.64 -21.86
C LEU A 542 -1.90 -15.15 -20.44
N TRP A 543 -0.66 -14.96 -19.99
CA TRP A 543 -0.20 -15.28 -18.64
C TRP A 543 1.05 -14.47 -18.26
N GLY A 544 1.44 -14.53 -16.98
CA GLY A 544 2.70 -13.95 -16.50
C GLY A 544 3.00 -14.31 -15.05
N MET A 545 4.27 -14.20 -14.67
CA MET A 545 4.72 -14.45 -13.29
C MET A 545 4.37 -13.27 -12.38
N LEU A 546 3.90 -13.56 -11.18
CA LEU A 546 3.63 -12.60 -10.11
C LEU A 546 4.53 -12.93 -8.92
N ILE A 547 5.48 -12.05 -8.61
CA ILE A 547 6.38 -12.21 -7.46
C ILE A 547 5.91 -11.32 -6.33
N VAL A 548 5.47 -11.92 -5.22
CA VAL A 548 5.05 -11.20 -4.02
C VAL A 548 6.17 -11.24 -2.99
N ARG A 549 6.78 -10.10 -2.68
CA ARG A 549 7.92 -10.02 -1.77
C ARG A 549 7.48 -9.73 -0.33
N GLY A 550 8.14 -10.37 0.63
CA GLY A 550 7.94 -10.16 2.07
C GLY A 550 8.12 -11.46 2.87
N GLY A 551 8.69 -11.40 4.08
CA GLY A 551 8.80 -12.61 4.94
C GLY A 551 9.70 -13.75 4.42
N GLU A 552 10.55 -13.50 3.42
CA GLU A 552 11.38 -14.53 2.77
C GLU A 552 12.51 -15.01 3.70
N PRO A 553 12.56 -16.30 4.09
CA PRO A 553 13.59 -16.82 5.01
C PRO A 553 15.01 -16.81 4.46
N PHE A 554 15.12 -16.78 3.13
CA PHE A 554 16.38 -16.85 2.39
C PHE A 554 16.85 -15.48 1.90
N ALA A 555 16.19 -14.40 2.31
CA ALA A 555 16.61 -13.04 2.00
C ALA A 555 18.07 -12.82 2.46
N GLY A 556 18.91 -12.32 1.55
CA GLY A 556 20.34 -12.10 1.79
C GLY A 556 21.24 -13.34 1.60
N GLN A 557 20.68 -14.50 1.23
CA GLN A 557 21.46 -15.71 0.88
C GLN A 557 21.76 -15.84 -0.63
N TYR A 558 21.25 -14.90 -1.44
CA TYR A 558 21.49 -14.82 -2.87
C TYR A 558 21.85 -13.39 -3.27
N ASP A 559 22.60 -13.26 -4.36
CA ASP A 559 23.08 -11.98 -4.87
C ASP A 559 22.11 -11.34 -5.88
N GLU A 560 21.48 -12.15 -6.73
CA GLU A 560 20.63 -11.73 -7.84
C GLU A 560 19.49 -12.76 -8.05
N GLU A 561 18.35 -12.33 -8.59
CA GLU A 561 17.16 -13.16 -8.87
C GLU A 561 16.98 -13.30 -10.39
N ILE A 562 16.65 -14.51 -10.85
CA ILE A 562 16.41 -14.81 -12.27
C ILE A 562 15.05 -15.51 -12.43
N LEU A 563 14.23 -14.99 -13.33
CA LEU A 563 12.93 -15.56 -13.68
C LEU A 563 13.07 -16.49 -14.90
N VAL A 564 12.49 -17.67 -14.80
CA VAL A 564 12.54 -18.72 -15.82
C VAL A 564 11.12 -19.24 -16.05
N THR A 565 10.59 -18.99 -17.24
CA THR A 565 9.32 -19.55 -17.69
C THR A 565 9.61 -20.68 -18.66
N MET A 566 8.91 -21.79 -18.48
CA MET A 566 9.02 -22.98 -19.32
C MET A 566 7.64 -23.36 -19.82
N ASN A 567 7.46 -23.47 -21.13
CA ASN A 567 6.16 -23.81 -21.71
C ASN A 567 6.31 -24.62 -23.00
N ASP A 568 5.36 -25.52 -23.23
CA ASP A 568 5.16 -26.09 -24.55
C ASP A 568 4.60 -25.05 -25.53
N TYR A 569 4.83 -25.28 -26.82
CA TYR A 569 4.53 -24.33 -27.88
C TYR A 569 3.79 -25.01 -29.02
N TYR A 570 2.86 -24.26 -29.62
CA TYR A 570 2.03 -24.69 -30.72
C TYR A 570 2.07 -23.65 -31.85
N HIS A 571 2.09 -24.09 -33.11
CA HIS A 571 2.03 -23.22 -34.29
C HIS A 571 0.62 -22.66 -34.57
N HIS A 572 -0.41 -23.39 -34.14
CA HIS A 572 -1.81 -23.00 -34.32
C HIS A 572 -2.36 -22.42 -33.02
N GLN A 573 -3.25 -21.44 -33.14
CA GLN A 573 -3.97 -20.87 -31.98
C GLN A 573 -4.86 -21.91 -31.32
N MET A 574 -5.07 -21.75 -30.02
CA MET A 574 -5.86 -22.67 -29.21
C MET A 574 -7.32 -22.81 -29.67
N SER A 575 -7.92 -21.76 -30.24
CA SER A 575 -9.27 -21.84 -30.82
C SER A 575 -9.39 -22.87 -31.95
N THR A 576 -8.34 -23.04 -32.75
CA THR A 576 -8.27 -24.05 -33.81
C THR A 576 -7.97 -25.42 -33.23
N LEU A 577 -6.95 -25.50 -32.37
CA LEU A 577 -6.54 -26.76 -31.75
C LEU A 577 -7.63 -27.39 -30.89
N SER A 578 -8.42 -26.60 -30.16
CA SER A 578 -9.55 -27.07 -29.36
C SER A 578 -10.67 -27.66 -30.22
N ARG A 579 -10.94 -27.08 -31.40
CA ARG A 579 -11.90 -27.64 -32.36
C ARG A 579 -11.41 -28.98 -32.92
N GLU A 580 -10.13 -29.06 -33.29
CA GLU A 580 -9.52 -30.29 -33.80
C GLU A 580 -9.46 -31.40 -32.73
N ALA A 581 -9.11 -31.03 -31.49
CA ALA A 581 -9.04 -31.94 -30.35
C ALA A 581 -10.40 -32.59 -30.07
N ASN A 582 -11.45 -31.78 -30.07
CA ASN A 582 -12.82 -32.24 -29.83
C ASN A 582 -13.38 -33.07 -31.01
N ALA A 583 -13.07 -32.72 -32.26
CA ALA A 583 -13.52 -33.46 -33.43
C ALA A 583 -12.81 -34.82 -33.59
N SER A 584 -11.52 -34.90 -33.25
CA SER A 584 -10.70 -36.11 -33.44
C SER A 584 -10.60 -36.99 -32.19
N VAL A 585 -11.04 -36.49 -31.03
CA VAL A 585 -10.88 -37.13 -29.71
C VAL A 585 -9.39 -37.33 -29.34
N GLN A 586 -8.47 -36.69 -30.07
CA GLN A 586 -7.02 -36.76 -29.81
C GLN A 586 -6.49 -35.42 -29.33
N GLN A 587 -5.70 -35.45 -28.27
CA GLN A 587 -5.04 -34.27 -27.71
C GLN A 587 -3.92 -33.80 -28.65
N PRO A 588 -3.88 -32.50 -29.01
CA PRO A 588 -2.82 -31.95 -29.84
C PRO A 588 -1.45 -32.10 -29.19
N THR A 589 -0.49 -32.60 -29.98
CA THR A 589 0.91 -32.72 -29.55
C THR A 589 1.61 -31.38 -29.76
N PRO A 590 2.37 -30.85 -28.78
CA PRO A 590 3.11 -29.60 -28.97
C PRO A 590 4.13 -29.66 -30.11
N ASP A 591 4.34 -28.53 -30.77
CA ASP A 591 5.37 -28.35 -31.80
C ASP A 591 6.77 -28.16 -31.21
N GLY A 592 6.87 -27.74 -29.94
CA GLY A 592 8.15 -27.52 -29.29
C GLY A 592 8.07 -27.10 -27.83
N LEU A 593 9.22 -26.68 -27.31
CA LEU A 593 9.40 -26.18 -25.94
C LEU A 593 10.16 -24.85 -25.99
N LEU A 594 9.78 -23.92 -25.11
CA LEU A 594 10.37 -22.60 -24.98
C LEU A 594 10.79 -22.32 -23.54
N ILE A 595 11.97 -21.71 -23.38
CA ILE A 595 12.41 -21.04 -22.15
C ILE A 595 12.42 -19.54 -22.39
N ASN A 596 11.72 -18.78 -21.55
CA ASN A 596 11.60 -17.33 -21.68
C ASN A 596 11.28 -16.89 -23.13
N GLY A 597 10.41 -17.64 -23.82
CA GLY A 597 10.01 -17.38 -25.21
C GLY A 597 11.04 -17.74 -26.28
N ALA A 598 12.13 -18.44 -25.95
CA ALA A 598 13.19 -18.81 -26.89
C ALA A 598 13.54 -20.31 -26.82
N THR A 599 14.05 -20.84 -27.94
CA THR A 599 14.55 -22.23 -28.05
C THR A 599 16.00 -22.40 -27.55
N GLU A 600 16.75 -21.31 -27.38
CA GLU A 600 18.13 -21.26 -26.89
C GLU A 600 18.34 -20.09 -25.91
N ALA A 601 17.57 -20.05 -24.82
CA ALA A 601 17.67 -18.97 -23.84
C ALA A 601 19.08 -18.87 -23.22
N LYS A 602 19.55 -17.63 -22.98
CA LYS A 602 20.89 -17.37 -22.42
C LYS A 602 20.77 -16.55 -21.14
N PHE A 603 21.18 -17.15 -20.04
CA PHE A 603 21.24 -16.52 -18.73
C PHE A 603 22.68 -16.11 -18.43
N HIS A 604 22.93 -14.80 -18.43
CA HIS A 604 24.25 -14.27 -18.12
C HIS A 604 24.50 -14.28 -16.62
N VAL A 605 25.54 -14.99 -16.18
CA VAL A 605 25.86 -15.19 -14.77
C VAL A 605 27.31 -14.84 -14.47
N LYS A 606 27.58 -14.46 -13.22
CA LYS A 606 28.94 -14.12 -12.76
C LYS A 606 29.52 -15.25 -11.90
N PRO A 607 30.82 -15.54 -12.02
CA PRO A 607 31.48 -16.54 -11.18
C PRO A 607 31.34 -16.24 -9.68
N GLY A 608 31.20 -17.29 -8.87
CA GLY A 608 31.13 -17.25 -7.41
C GLY A 608 29.84 -16.67 -6.79
N LYS A 609 28.95 -16.11 -7.62
CA LYS A 609 27.66 -15.55 -7.19
C LYS A 609 26.61 -16.64 -6.95
N THR A 610 25.69 -16.40 -6.02
CA THR A 610 24.52 -17.26 -5.80
C THR A 610 23.29 -16.58 -6.37
N TYR A 611 22.54 -17.29 -7.22
CA TYR A 611 21.32 -16.78 -7.84
C TYR A 611 20.11 -17.51 -7.29
N LEU A 612 19.01 -16.78 -7.07
CA LEU A 612 17.69 -17.36 -6.85
C LEU A 612 16.98 -17.48 -8.20
N PHE A 613 16.91 -18.69 -8.75
CA PHE A 613 16.14 -18.97 -9.94
C PHE A 613 14.70 -19.29 -9.56
N ARG A 614 13.74 -18.61 -10.19
CA ARG A 614 12.31 -18.84 -9.99
C ARG A 614 11.69 -19.38 -11.28
N PHE A 615 11.08 -20.55 -11.19
CA PHE A 615 10.57 -21.33 -12.31
C PHE A 615 9.05 -21.33 -12.32
N LEU A 616 8.47 -21.16 -13.51
CA LEU A 616 7.05 -21.36 -13.79
C LEU A 616 6.92 -22.34 -14.96
N CYS A 617 6.11 -23.39 -14.79
CA CYS A 617 5.66 -24.22 -15.91
C CYS A 617 4.30 -23.72 -16.42
N ALA A 618 4.33 -22.97 -17.53
CA ALA A 618 3.15 -22.40 -18.20
C ALA A 618 2.72 -23.24 -19.42
N SER A 619 3.02 -24.54 -19.41
CA SER A 619 2.62 -25.47 -20.47
C SER A 619 1.10 -25.69 -20.48
N ALA A 620 0.54 -25.91 -21.67
CA ALA A 620 -0.85 -26.29 -21.88
C ALA A 620 -1.10 -27.77 -21.58
N PHE A 621 -0.11 -28.62 -21.83
CA PHE A 621 -0.27 -30.07 -21.77
C PHE A 621 0.85 -30.75 -20.98
N SER A 622 2.10 -30.50 -21.34
CA SER A 622 3.23 -31.32 -20.88
C SER A 622 3.90 -30.80 -19.62
N GLY A 623 4.23 -31.71 -18.71
CA GLY A 623 5.18 -31.43 -17.62
C GLY A 623 6.62 -31.35 -18.15
N ILE A 624 7.48 -30.63 -17.43
CA ILE A 624 8.85 -30.35 -17.84
C ILE A 624 9.82 -30.86 -16.77
N GLY A 625 10.76 -31.71 -17.19
CA GLY A 625 11.90 -32.11 -16.38
C GLY A 625 13.11 -31.25 -16.70
N PHE A 626 13.85 -30.78 -15.70
CA PHE A 626 15.04 -29.94 -15.92
C PHE A 626 16.14 -30.14 -14.88
N PHE A 627 17.37 -29.74 -15.24
CA PHE A 627 18.51 -29.64 -14.32
C PHE A 627 19.58 -28.66 -14.85
N PHE A 628 20.48 -28.24 -13.97
CA PHE A 628 21.65 -27.43 -14.33
C PHE A 628 22.89 -28.31 -14.42
N GLU A 629 23.53 -28.33 -15.58
CA GLU A 629 24.72 -29.15 -15.80
C GLU A 629 25.84 -28.78 -14.83
N GLN A 630 26.33 -29.76 -14.07
CA GLN A 630 27.39 -29.61 -13.07
C GLN A 630 27.11 -28.59 -11.95
N HIS A 631 25.86 -28.16 -11.76
CA HIS A 631 25.48 -27.28 -10.64
C HIS A 631 24.54 -28.01 -9.70
N GLU A 632 24.73 -27.74 -8.42
CA GLU A 632 23.81 -28.17 -7.37
C GLU A 632 22.71 -27.13 -7.24
N MET A 633 21.51 -27.58 -6.91
CA MET A 633 20.38 -26.69 -6.63
C MET A 633 19.93 -26.93 -5.19
N THR A 634 19.43 -25.88 -4.54
CA THR A 634 18.68 -26.02 -3.29
C THR A 634 17.30 -25.44 -3.51
N VAL A 635 16.28 -26.29 -3.57
CA VAL A 635 14.89 -25.86 -3.65
C VAL A 635 14.52 -25.22 -2.33
N VAL A 636 14.08 -23.97 -2.42
CA VAL A 636 13.76 -23.12 -1.26
C VAL A 636 12.29 -22.72 -1.24
N GLU A 637 11.54 -22.95 -2.33
CA GLU A 637 10.15 -22.54 -2.45
C GLU A 637 9.40 -23.40 -3.47
N VAL A 638 8.15 -23.74 -3.20
CA VAL A 638 7.22 -24.34 -4.16
C VAL A 638 5.84 -23.70 -4.04
N ASP A 639 5.23 -23.32 -5.17
CA ASP A 639 3.87 -22.77 -5.26
C ASP A 639 3.53 -21.67 -4.21
N GLY A 640 4.49 -20.77 -3.95
CA GLY A 640 4.34 -19.68 -2.97
C GLY A 640 4.57 -20.09 -1.51
N VAL A 641 5.12 -21.28 -1.24
CA VAL A 641 5.44 -21.76 0.11
C VAL A 641 6.92 -22.08 0.24
N TRP A 642 7.57 -21.43 1.20
CA TRP A 642 8.99 -21.66 1.51
C TRP A 642 9.21 -23.07 2.06
N THR A 643 10.27 -23.74 1.58
CA THR A 643 10.69 -25.07 2.02
C THR A 643 11.88 -24.99 2.97
N LYS A 644 12.11 -26.04 3.76
CA LYS A 644 13.43 -26.31 4.35
C LYS A 644 14.35 -26.75 3.23
N ASN A 645 15.58 -26.22 3.21
CA ASN A 645 16.61 -26.47 2.19
C ASN A 645 16.55 -27.90 1.61
N ALA A 646 15.94 -28.04 0.44
CA ALA A 646 15.81 -29.31 -0.26
C ALA A 646 16.90 -29.40 -1.32
N PHE A 647 18.01 -30.04 -0.94
CA PHE A 647 19.19 -30.15 -1.79
C PHE A 647 18.98 -31.13 -2.94
N VAL A 648 19.38 -30.71 -4.14
CA VAL A 648 19.32 -31.48 -5.38
C VAL A 648 20.72 -31.52 -5.96
N GLY A 649 21.31 -32.72 -5.96
CA GLY A 649 22.66 -32.95 -6.47
C GLY A 649 22.74 -32.83 -7.99
N THR A 650 23.97 -32.78 -8.52
CA THR A 650 24.24 -32.58 -9.96
C THR A 650 23.70 -33.68 -10.89
N GLU A 651 23.36 -34.84 -10.33
CA GLU A 651 22.83 -36.00 -11.06
C GLU A 651 21.30 -36.14 -10.97
N GLN A 652 20.64 -35.32 -10.14
CA GLN A 652 19.20 -35.35 -9.93
C GLN A 652 18.50 -34.30 -10.81
N GLN A 653 17.24 -34.59 -11.17
CA GLN A 653 16.40 -33.65 -11.90
C GLN A 653 15.24 -33.14 -11.05
N LEU A 654 14.75 -31.96 -11.42
CA LEU A 654 13.48 -31.43 -10.96
C LEU A 654 12.42 -31.66 -12.04
N ARG A 655 11.17 -31.75 -11.60
CA ARG A 655 10.00 -31.86 -12.48
C ARG A 655 8.99 -30.80 -12.08
N LEU A 656 8.46 -30.10 -13.06
CA LEU A 656 7.32 -29.19 -12.91
C LEU A 656 6.16 -29.67 -13.76
N ALA A 657 5.00 -29.75 -13.16
CA ALA A 657 3.74 -29.95 -13.85
C ALA A 657 3.19 -28.60 -14.37
N PRO A 658 2.32 -28.61 -15.39
CA PRO A 658 1.55 -27.43 -15.76
C PRO A 658 0.94 -26.74 -14.53
N GLY A 659 1.18 -25.43 -14.41
CA GLY A 659 0.72 -24.59 -13.30
C GLY A 659 1.57 -24.62 -12.03
N GLN A 660 2.57 -25.51 -11.92
CA GLN A 660 3.50 -25.52 -10.78
C GLN A 660 4.61 -24.48 -10.92
N ARG A 661 5.05 -23.97 -9.77
CA ARG A 661 6.16 -23.04 -9.61
C ARG A 661 7.11 -23.50 -8.53
N LEU A 662 8.38 -23.14 -8.70
CA LEU A 662 9.45 -23.51 -7.77
C LEU A 662 10.54 -22.45 -7.77
N SER A 663 11.18 -22.21 -6.64
CA SER A 663 12.39 -21.39 -6.56
C SER A 663 13.57 -22.22 -6.04
N ALA A 664 14.74 -22.05 -6.65
CA ALA A 664 15.96 -22.74 -6.25
C ALA A 664 17.17 -21.79 -6.19
N LEU A 665 17.96 -21.94 -5.12
CA LEU A 665 19.28 -21.32 -5.01
C LEU A 665 20.29 -22.13 -5.82
N VAL A 666 21.05 -21.45 -6.68
CA VAL A 666 22.11 -22.05 -7.49
C VAL A 666 23.37 -21.21 -7.34
N LYS A 667 24.43 -21.81 -6.81
CA LYS A 667 25.74 -21.17 -6.69
C LYS A 667 26.56 -21.40 -7.94
N MET A 668 27.01 -20.29 -8.56
CA MET A 668 27.86 -20.33 -9.75
C MET A 668 29.27 -20.81 -9.41
N LYS A 669 29.93 -21.44 -10.38
CA LYS A 669 31.34 -21.86 -10.28
C LYS A 669 32.25 -20.63 -10.13
N ASP A 670 33.41 -20.80 -9.52
CA ASP A 670 34.36 -19.69 -9.28
C ASP A 670 35.11 -19.26 -10.55
N ASN A 671 35.12 -20.07 -11.61
CA ASN A 671 35.79 -19.76 -12.87
C ASN A 671 34.79 -19.42 -14.00
N ALA A 672 35.23 -18.59 -14.95
CA ALA A 672 34.45 -18.21 -16.13
C ALA A 672 34.94 -18.91 -17.43
N SER A 673 35.73 -19.98 -17.32
CA SER A 673 36.35 -20.61 -18.49
C SER A 673 35.37 -21.43 -19.34
N THR A 674 34.22 -21.79 -18.77
CA THR A 674 33.27 -22.74 -19.36
C THR A 674 31.84 -22.23 -19.17
N ASN A 675 31.02 -22.35 -20.22
CA ASN A 675 29.57 -22.14 -20.14
C ASN A 675 28.88 -23.48 -19.92
N TYR A 676 27.70 -23.49 -19.28
CA TYR A 676 27.02 -24.73 -18.86
C TYR A 676 25.58 -24.77 -19.39
N GLY A 677 25.08 -25.97 -19.67
CA GLY A 677 23.70 -26.17 -20.11
C GLY A 677 22.69 -26.18 -18.96
N ILE A 678 21.51 -25.65 -19.22
CA ILE A 678 20.28 -25.94 -18.48
C ILE A 678 19.50 -26.88 -19.40
N TRP A 679 19.50 -28.16 -19.06
CA TRP A 679 18.79 -29.16 -19.86
C TRP A 679 17.34 -29.19 -19.44
N GLU A 680 16.46 -29.26 -20.43
CA GLU A 680 15.03 -29.42 -20.25
C GLU A 680 14.47 -30.46 -21.21
N GLY A 681 13.47 -31.21 -20.77
CA GLY A 681 12.79 -32.21 -21.57
C GLY A 681 11.31 -32.27 -21.24
N LEU A 682 10.51 -32.48 -22.28
CA LEU A 682 9.09 -32.76 -22.14
C LEU A 682 8.91 -34.12 -21.47
N ASP A 683 7.93 -34.24 -20.58
CA ASP A 683 7.56 -35.55 -20.04
C ASP A 683 6.84 -36.40 -21.10
N VAL A 684 7.63 -37.13 -21.88
CA VAL A 684 7.17 -37.99 -22.98
C VAL A 684 6.33 -39.17 -22.54
N ASN A 685 6.39 -39.54 -21.25
CA ASN A 685 5.53 -40.59 -20.72
C ASN A 685 4.06 -40.20 -20.90
N MET A 686 3.76 -38.93 -20.65
CA MET A 686 2.44 -38.36 -20.79
C MET A 686 1.99 -38.26 -22.26
N LEU A 687 2.89 -37.80 -23.14
CA LEU A 687 2.57 -37.50 -24.54
C LEU A 687 2.42 -38.75 -25.42
N PHE A 688 3.18 -39.80 -25.13
CA PHE A 688 3.32 -40.94 -26.03
C PHE A 688 3.14 -42.27 -25.32
N LEU A 689 3.98 -42.56 -24.32
CA LEU A 689 4.11 -43.92 -23.79
C LEU A 689 2.84 -44.39 -23.05
N ASN A 690 2.21 -43.51 -22.27
CA ASN A 690 0.99 -43.82 -21.51
C ASN A 690 -0.27 -43.93 -22.38
N VAL A 691 -0.23 -43.40 -23.60
CA VAL A 691 -1.30 -43.52 -24.61
C VAL A 691 -0.99 -44.58 -25.67
N GLY A 692 0.05 -45.40 -25.45
CA GLY A 692 0.44 -46.49 -26.35
C GLY A 692 1.02 -46.02 -27.68
N LYS A 693 1.53 -44.79 -27.77
CA LYS A 693 2.17 -44.21 -28.94
C LYS A 693 3.68 -44.13 -28.74
N LEU A 694 4.43 -44.15 -29.85
CA LEU A 694 5.86 -43.78 -29.85
C LEU A 694 6.00 -42.33 -30.30
N PRO A 695 6.94 -41.55 -29.73
CA PRO A 695 7.27 -40.23 -30.26
C PRO A 695 7.70 -40.34 -31.73
N PRO A 696 7.25 -39.43 -32.62
CA PRO A 696 7.78 -39.34 -33.97
C PRO A 696 9.31 -39.20 -33.98
N PRO A 697 10.02 -39.73 -35.01
CA PRO A 697 11.48 -39.68 -35.06
C PRO A 697 12.10 -38.27 -34.91
N ASP A 698 11.40 -37.25 -35.38
CA ASP A 698 11.86 -35.85 -35.39
C ASP A 698 11.23 -34.99 -34.27
N PHE A 699 10.55 -35.61 -33.29
CA PHE A 699 9.89 -34.87 -32.22
C PHE A 699 10.93 -34.19 -31.30
N PRO A 700 10.77 -32.90 -30.97
CA PRO A 700 11.72 -32.20 -30.11
C PRO A 700 11.56 -32.61 -28.65
N LEU A 701 12.17 -33.74 -28.26
CA LEU A 701 12.07 -34.30 -26.92
C LEU A 701 12.71 -33.41 -25.85
N ASN A 702 13.69 -32.59 -26.23
CA ASN A 702 14.46 -31.75 -25.31
C ASN A 702 15.01 -30.47 -25.97
N ARG A 703 15.34 -29.51 -25.11
CA ARG A 703 15.96 -28.23 -25.45
C ARG A 703 17.06 -27.90 -24.43
N THR A 704 17.85 -26.87 -24.70
CA THR A 704 18.93 -26.46 -23.81
C THR A 704 19.02 -24.95 -23.79
N ALA A 705 18.82 -24.39 -22.61
CA ALA A 705 19.23 -23.03 -22.31
C ALA A 705 20.65 -23.03 -21.75
N TYR A 706 21.25 -21.85 -21.62
CA TYR A 706 22.67 -21.74 -21.31
C TYR A 706 22.93 -20.77 -20.16
N LEU A 707 23.71 -21.22 -19.19
CA LEU A 707 24.43 -20.36 -18.26
C LEU A 707 25.68 -19.81 -18.96
N VAL A 708 25.66 -18.53 -19.28
CA VAL A 708 26.74 -17.84 -19.99
C VAL A 708 27.61 -17.09 -18.99
N TYR A 709 28.72 -17.72 -18.62
CA TYR A 709 29.79 -17.15 -17.80
C TYR A 709 30.72 -16.25 -18.62
N ASN A 710 31.01 -16.66 -19.86
CA ASN A 710 31.88 -15.94 -20.77
C ASN A 710 31.35 -15.98 -22.20
N LYS A 711 31.08 -14.79 -22.76
CA LYS A 711 30.54 -14.63 -24.11
C LYS A 711 31.47 -15.12 -25.22
N THR A 712 32.77 -15.26 -24.96
CA THR A 712 33.75 -15.74 -25.95
C THR A 712 34.02 -17.25 -25.87
N ALA A 713 33.61 -17.91 -24.78
CA ALA A 713 33.71 -19.36 -24.66
C ALA A 713 32.60 -20.04 -25.48
N PRO A 714 32.85 -21.23 -26.06
CA PRO A 714 31.82 -21.97 -26.77
C PRO A 714 30.67 -22.33 -25.84
N LEU A 715 29.46 -22.43 -26.39
CA LEU A 715 28.32 -23.02 -25.68
C LEU A 715 28.50 -24.56 -25.66
N PRO A 716 28.15 -25.23 -24.56
CA PRO A 716 28.23 -26.69 -24.48
C PRO A 716 27.29 -27.33 -25.50
N GLN A 717 27.63 -28.54 -25.95
CA GLN A 717 26.69 -29.36 -26.73
C GLN A 717 25.51 -29.76 -25.87
N GLN A 718 24.36 -29.97 -26.50
CA GLN A 718 23.16 -30.44 -25.82
C GLN A 718 23.45 -31.76 -25.07
N PRO A 719 23.26 -31.81 -23.74
CA PRO A 719 23.54 -33.01 -22.98
C PRO A 719 22.52 -34.10 -23.32
N VAL A 720 23.01 -35.34 -23.47
CA VAL A 720 22.19 -36.53 -23.74
C VAL A 720 22.02 -37.31 -22.45
N ARG A 721 20.79 -37.43 -21.96
CA ARG A 721 20.41 -38.24 -20.79
C ARG A 721 19.46 -39.35 -21.23
N HIS A 722 19.73 -40.57 -20.77
CA HIS A 722 18.90 -41.76 -21.04
C HIS A 722 18.16 -42.28 -19.79
N SER A 723 18.44 -41.72 -18.61
CA SER A 723 17.80 -42.08 -17.34
C SER A 723 17.40 -40.82 -16.57
N PHE A 724 16.23 -40.90 -15.91
CA PHE A 724 15.63 -39.82 -15.14
C PHE A 724 15.46 -40.25 -13.69
N ASN A 725 15.89 -39.39 -12.76
CA ASN A 725 15.76 -39.53 -11.32
C ASN A 725 15.25 -38.20 -10.75
N PHE A 726 13.93 -38.06 -10.72
CA PHE A 726 13.28 -36.86 -10.21
C PHE A 726 13.24 -36.85 -8.69
N THR A 727 13.51 -35.69 -8.11
CA THR A 727 13.19 -35.45 -6.69
C THR A 727 11.68 -35.39 -6.54
N ASP A 728 11.11 -36.15 -5.60
CA ASP A 728 9.67 -36.13 -5.35
C ASP A 728 9.32 -34.89 -4.52
N ASP A 729 8.38 -34.10 -5.04
CA ASP A 729 7.93 -32.85 -4.45
C ASP A 729 7.04 -33.03 -3.22
N VAL A 730 6.53 -34.24 -2.94
CA VAL A 730 5.84 -34.54 -1.67
C VAL A 730 6.79 -34.79 -0.50
N ASP A 731 8.09 -34.98 -0.78
CA ASP A 731 9.12 -35.22 0.24
C ASP A 731 9.71 -33.92 0.81
N TYR A 732 9.33 -32.76 0.26
CA TYR A 732 9.73 -31.46 0.79
C TYR A 732 9.08 -31.20 2.15
N ALA A 733 9.79 -30.44 3.00
CA ALA A 733 9.27 -29.99 4.28
C ALA A 733 9.06 -28.47 4.24
N PRO A 734 7.94 -27.94 4.75
CA PRO A 734 7.70 -26.50 4.77
C PRO A 734 8.60 -25.81 5.81
N TYR A 735 9.04 -24.59 5.52
CA TYR A 735 9.88 -23.80 6.42
C TYR A 735 9.15 -23.40 7.71
N ASP A 736 7.85 -23.11 7.62
CA ASP A 736 7.03 -22.65 8.74
C ASP A 736 6.47 -23.77 9.62
N GLU A 737 6.72 -25.03 9.26
CA GLU A 737 6.36 -26.22 10.03
C GLU A 737 4.88 -26.26 10.42
N GLN A 738 3.96 -25.77 9.57
CA GLN A 738 2.54 -25.81 9.91
C GLN A 738 2.10 -27.26 10.19
N PRO A 739 1.50 -27.54 11.36
CA PRO A 739 1.02 -28.87 11.69
C PRO A 739 -0.06 -29.35 10.72
N ILE A 740 -0.16 -30.66 10.54
CA ILE A 740 -1.26 -31.29 9.80
C ILE A 740 -2.63 -30.81 10.32
N LEU A 741 -3.53 -30.51 9.39
CA LEU A 741 -4.89 -30.09 9.70
C LEU A 741 -5.70 -31.30 10.20
N ALA A 742 -6.14 -31.22 11.46
CA ALA A 742 -6.94 -32.24 12.13
C ALA A 742 -7.78 -31.61 13.27
N PRO A 743 -8.90 -32.26 13.69
CA PRO A 743 -9.54 -33.40 13.04
C PRO A 743 -10.15 -33.02 11.67
N VAL A 744 -10.39 -34.02 10.81
CA VAL A 744 -11.07 -33.80 9.52
C VAL A 744 -12.57 -33.72 9.77
N ASP A 745 -13.21 -32.65 9.29
CA ASP A 745 -14.66 -32.47 9.41
C ASP A 745 -15.39 -33.17 8.24
N HIS A 746 -14.82 -33.06 7.03
CA HIS A 746 -15.40 -33.63 5.82
C HIS A 746 -14.32 -34.30 4.96
N GLN A 747 -14.58 -35.53 4.52
CA GLN A 747 -13.80 -36.21 3.50
C GLN A 747 -14.61 -36.29 2.21
N ILE A 748 -14.04 -35.78 1.11
CA ILE A 748 -14.60 -35.82 -0.22
C ILE A 748 -13.76 -36.78 -1.06
N VAL A 749 -14.41 -37.67 -1.79
CA VAL A 749 -13.75 -38.60 -2.72
C VAL A 749 -14.09 -38.21 -4.14
N PHE A 750 -13.08 -37.89 -4.93
CA PHE A 750 -13.18 -37.60 -6.35
C PHE A 750 -12.60 -38.75 -7.14
N ASN A 751 -13.42 -39.38 -7.99
CA ASN A 751 -12.97 -40.35 -8.97
C ASN A 751 -12.96 -39.69 -10.34
N ILE A 752 -11.76 -39.57 -10.92
CA ILE A 752 -11.56 -39.01 -12.26
C ILE A 752 -11.75 -40.15 -13.27
N THR A 753 -12.71 -39.98 -14.17
CA THR A 753 -12.98 -40.90 -15.29
C THR A 753 -13.08 -40.13 -16.60
N GLN A 754 -13.21 -40.88 -17.70
CA GLN A 754 -13.53 -40.34 -19.02
C GLN A 754 -14.82 -41.01 -19.49
N GLU A 755 -15.85 -40.22 -19.77
CA GLU A 755 -17.22 -40.69 -20.03
C GLU A 755 -17.69 -40.28 -21.43
N ASN A 756 -18.55 -41.09 -22.03
CA ASN A 756 -19.26 -40.71 -23.25
C ASN A 756 -20.58 -40.06 -22.87
N ILE A 757 -20.75 -38.79 -23.22
CA ILE A 757 -21.96 -38.03 -22.92
C ILE A 757 -22.76 -37.89 -24.21
N THR A 758 -23.97 -38.46 -24.21
CA THR A 758 -24.87 -38.47 -25.37
C THR A 758 -25.93 -37.39 -25.22
N HIS A 759 -25.96 -36.45 -26.16
CA HIS A 759 -27.03 -35.45 -26.27
C HIS A 759 -27.52 -35.39 -27.73
N ALA A 760 -28.83 -35.55 -27.93
CA ALA A 760 -29.43 -35.65 -29.27
C ALA A 760 -28.73 -36.71 -30.16
N GLN A 761 -28.37 -36.39 -31.42
CA GLN A 761 -27.74 -37.32 -32.38
C GLN A 761 -26.20 -37.44 -32.22
N TYR A 762 -25.60 -36.81 -31.21
CA TYR A 762 -24.14 -36.74 -31.05
C TYR A 762 -23.68 -37.29 -29.70
N THR A 763 -22.50 -37.91 -29.67
CA THR A 763 -21.85 -38.41 -28.46
C THR A 763 -20.44 -37.83 -28.40
N GLN A 764 -20.12 -37.13 -27.31
CA GLN A 764 -18.79 -36.54 -27.09
C GLN A 764 -18.14 -37.20 -25.88
N GLN A 765 -16.84 -37.49 -25.99
CA GLN A 765 -16.07 -38.02 -24.88
C GLN A 765 -15.57 -36.86 -23.99
N ARG A 766 -15.91 -36.87 -22.70
CA ARG A 766 -15.58 -35.81 -21.73
C ARG A 766 -14.92 -36.38 -20.49
N PHE A 767 -14.23 -35.53 -19.75
CA PHE A 767 -13.71 -35.88 -18.43
C PHE A 767 -14.78 -35.66 -17.38
N ALA A 768 -14.84 -36.54 -16.39
CA ALA A 768 -15.80 -36.46 -15.31
C ALA A 768 -15.14 -36.64 -13.95
N ILE A 769 -15.72 -36.00 -12.94
CA ILE A 769 -15.42 -36.24 -11.52
C ILE A 769 -16.68 -36.83 -10.91
N ASN A 770 -16.60 -38.06 -10.40
CA ASN A 770 -17.75 -38.79 -9.87
C ASN A 770 -18.92 -38.90 -10.87
N ASN A 771 -18.59 -39.15 -12.15
CA ASN A 771 -19.52 -39.24 -13.27
C ASN A 771 -20.26 -37.92 -13.61
N ILE A 772 -19.80 -36.78 -13.10
CA ILE A 772 -20.30 -35.45 -13.43
C ILE A 772 -19.25 -34.72 -14.28
N THR A 773 -19.64 -34.27 -15.48
CA THR A 773 -18.83 -33.35 -16.30
C THR A 773 -19.16 -31.93 -15.92
N TYR A 774 -18.17 -31.03 -15.95
CA TYR A 774 -18.44 -29.61 -15.82
C TYR A 774 -18.99 -29.04 -17.14
N LEU A 775 -20.12 -28.34 -17.06
CA LEU A 775 -20.69 -27.52 -18.12
C LEU A 775 -20.74 -26.06 -17.67
N SER A 776 -20.32 -25.17 -18.57
CA SER A 776 -20.31 -23.73 -18.28
C SER A 776 -21.74 -23.23 -18.01
N PRO A 777 -22.02 -22.64 -16.83
CA PRO A 777 -23.34 -22.11 -16.54
C PRO A 777 -23.57 -20.80 -17.30
N ALA A 778 -24.82 -20.50 -17.65
CA ALA A 778 -25.18 -19.23 -18.28
C ALA A 778 -24.94 -18.03 -17.34
N VAL A 779 -25.20 -18.22 -16.04
CA VAL A 779 -24.80 -17.29 -14.98
C VAL A 779 -23.64 -17.91 -14.19
N PRO A 780 -22.47 -17.26 -14.12
CA PRO A 780 -21.33 -17.77 -13.37
C PRO A 780 -21.68 -18.17 -11.93
N SER A 781 -21.08 -19.25 -11.42
CA SER A 781 -21.43 -19.79 -10.09
C SER A 781 -21.29 -18.78 -8.95
N LEU A 782 -20.26 -17.91 -8.98
CA LEU A 782 -20.15 -16.82 -8.01
C LEU A 782 -21.35 -15.86 -8.11
N TYR A 783 -21.80 -15.54 -9.32
CA TYR A 783 -22.89 -14.58 -9.54
C TYR A 783 -24.22 -15.20 -9.15
N THR A 784 -24.36 -16.50 -9.35
CA THR A 784 -25.47 -17.29 -8.81
C THR A 784 -25.52 -17.18 -7.27
N ALA A 785 -24.39 -17.38 -6.60
CA ALA A 785 -24.30 -17.24 -5.15
C ALA A 785 -24.64 -15.80 -4.66
N LEU A 786 -24.20 -14.79 -5.40
CA LEU A 786 -24.45 -13.37 -5.08
C LEU A 786 -25.89 -12.92 -5.41
N SER A 787 -26.52 -13.50 -6.42
CA SER A 787 -27.90 -13.20 -6.82
C SER A 787 -28.90 -13.86 -5.88
N LEU A 788 -28.62 -15.09 -5.46
CA LEU A 788 -29.49 -15.93 -4.66
C LEU A 788 -28.87 -16.23 -3.29
N THR A 789 -28.35 -15.21 -2.60
CA THR A 789 -27.62 -15.36 -1.32
C THR A 789 -28.35 -16.13 -0.21
N HIS A 790 -29.68 -16.20 -0.26
CA HIS A 790 -30.49 -16.97 0.68
C HIS A 790 -30.54 -18.48 0.35
N LEU A 791 -30.25 -18.85 -0.91
CA LEU A 791 -30.16 -20.22 -1.41
C LEU A 791 -28.73 -20.63 -1.75
N ALA A 792 -27.73 -19.78 -1.52
CA ALA A 792 -26.35 -20.04 -1.94
C ALA A 792 -25.67 -21.25 -1.26
N SER A 793 -26.34 -21.96 -0.34
CA SER A 793 -25.89 -23.26 0.20
C SER A 793 -26.58 -24.45 -0.45
N ASP A 794 -27.62 -24.23 -1.27
CA ASP A 794 -28.33 -25.24 -2.03
C ASP A 794 -27.58 -25.49 -3.33
N THR A 795 -27.01 -26.68 -3.49
CA THR A 795 -26.19 -27.01 -4.66
C THR A 795 -27.01 -27.09 -5.95
N SER A 796 -28.34 -27.27 -5.88
CA SER A 796 -29.21 -27.40 -7.06
C SER A 796 -29.28 -26.13 -7.92
N ILE A 797 -28.98 -24.96 -7.37
CA ILE A 797 -29.04 -23.68 -8.12
C ILE A 797 -27.82 -23.46 -9.02
N TYR A 798 -26.77 -24.27 -8.91
CA TYR A 798 -25.48 -24.10 -9.59
C TYR A 798 -25.32 -24.96 -10.84
N GLY A 799 -26.28 -25.85 -11.13
CA GLY A 799 -26.29 -26.67 -12.34
C GLY A 799 -25.20 -27.75 -12.39
N GLU A 800 -24.89 -28.19 -13.61
CA GLU A 800 -23.86 -29.19 -13.92
C GLU A 800 -22.42 -28.63 -13.79
N THR A 801 -22.12 -28.00 -12.65
CA THR A 801 -20.81 -27.42 -12.33
C THR A 801 -20.05 -28.23 -11.28
N ASN A 802 -20.53 -29.44 -10.98
CA ASN A 802 -20.12 -30.29 -9.85
C ASN A 802 -19.94 -29.49 -8.54
N PRO A 803 -21.02 -28.87 -8.04
CA PRO A 803 -20.98 -27.98 -6.88
C PRO A 803 -20.83 -28.72 -5.56
N ILE A 804 -19.81 -28.35 -4.79
CA ILE A 804 -19.49 -28.87 -3.47
C ILE A 804 -19.66 -27.76 -2.43
N TYR A 805 -20.63 -27.92 -1.52
CA TYR A 805 -20.80 -27.00 -0.40
C TYR A 805 -19.75 -27.23 0.69
N LEU A 806 -19.08 -26.14 1.12
CA LEU A 806 -18.12 -26.16 2.22
C LEU A 806 -18.54 -25.22 3.35
N GLN A 807 -18.65 -25.77 4.55
CA GLN A 807 -18.93 -24.99 5.76
C GLN A 807 -17.70 -24.16 6.15
N GLN A 808 -17.93 -22.93 6.63
CA GLN A 808 -16.87 -22.04 7.09
C GLN A 808 -15.96 -22.70 8.14
N ASN A 809 -14.66 -22.55 7.95
CA ASN A 809 -13.55 -23.02 8.79
C ASN A 809 -13.44 -24.54 8.95
N SER A 810 -14.26 -25.32 8.23
CA SER A 810 -14.17 -26.78 8.24
C SER A 810 -12.84 -27.26 7.66
N ILE A 811 -12.27 -28.31 8.24
CA ILE A 811 -11.13 -29.03 7.68
C ILE A 811 -11.63 -30.05 6.68
N VAL A 812 -11.27 -29.83 5.43
CA VAL A 812 -11.70 -30.63 4.29
C VAL A 812 -10.54 -31.50 3.83
N GLU A 813 -10.77 -32.80 3.75
CA GLU A 813 -9.87 -33.75 3.09
C GLU A 813 -10.43 -34.12 1.72
N ILE A 814 -9.63 -33.98 0.68
CA ILE A 814 -9.98 -34.45 -0.66
C ILE A 814 -9.08 -35.64 -1.01
N VAL A 815 -9.71 -36.77 -1.30
CA VAL A 815 -9.08 -37.94 -1.93
C VAL A 815 -9.37 -37.86 -3.42
N VAL A 816 -8.33 -37.80 -4.24
CA VAL A 816 -8.45 -37.78 -5.70
C VAL A 816 -7.91 -39.09 -6.25
N ASN A 817 -8.80 -39.94 -6.76
CA ASN A 817 -8.49 -41.19 -7.42
C ASN A 817 -8.50 -40.98 -8.93
N ASN A 818 -7.37 -41.25 -9.57
CA ASN A 818 -7.25 -41.22 -11.01
C ASN A 818 -7.54 -42.61 -11.58
N GLN A 819 -8.69 -42.79 -12.23
CA GLN A 819 -9.04 -44.05 -12.90
C GLN A 819 -8.71 -44.01 -14.40
N HIS A 820 -7.93 -43.01 -14.81
CA HIS A 820 -7.50 -42.78 -16.17
C HIS A 820 -5.99 -42.96 -16.33
N THR A 821 -5.54 -43.20 -17.57
CA THR A 821 -4.13 -43.47 -17.89
C THR A 821 -3.27 -42.21 -18.02
N ASN A 822 -3.88 -41.02 -18.10
CA ASN A 822 -3.15 -39.75 -18.09
C ASN A 822 -2.75 -39.32 -16.68
N LEU A 823 -1.77 -38.42 -16.62
CA LEU A 823 -1.39 -37.67 -15.44
C LEU A 823 -2.24 -36.40 -15.34
N HIS A 824 -2.50 -35.91 -14.14
CA HIS A 824 -3.35 -34.73 -13.94
C HIS A 824 -2.73 -33.75 -12.92
N PRO A 825 -2.20 -32.58 -13.32
CA PRO A 825 -1.86 -31.52 -12.38
C PRO A 825 -3.13 -30.94 -11.77
N MET A 826 -3.49 -31.38 -10.57
CA MET A 826 -4.71 -30.95 -9.90
C MET A 826 -4.45 -29.66 -9.12
N HIS A 827 -5.26 -28.65 -9.36
CA HIS A 827 -5.14 -27.31 -8.80
C HIS A 827 -6.42 -26.89 -8.06
N LEU A 828 -6.25 -26.23 -6.92
CA LEU A 828 -7.33 -25.66 -6.13
C LEU A 828 -7.16 -24.14 -6.06
N HIS A 829 -8.17 -23.40 -6.53
CA HIS A 829 -8.21 -21.95 -6.40
C HIS A 829 -8.47 -21.57 -4.94
N GLY A 830 -8.01 -20.37 -4.56
CA GLY A 830 -8.30 -19.77 -3.25
C GLY A 830 -7.55 -20.36 -2.06
N HIS A 831 -6.82 -21.48 -2.24
CA HIS A 831 -6.18 -22.22 -1.15
C HIS A 831 -4.82 -22.80 -1.52
N GLN A 832 -3.90 -22.80 -0.56
CA GLN A 832 -2.77 -23.74 -0.53
C GLN A 832 -3.17 -24.93 0.36
N PHE A 833 -3.24 -26.13 -0.20
CA PHE A 833 -3.56 -27.35 0.53
C PHE A 833 -2.30 -28.08 1.00
N GLN A 834 -2.40 -28.80 2.11
CA GLN A 834 -1.42 -29.76 2.59
C GLN A 834 -1.45 -31.01 1.69
N SER A 835 -0.30 -31.36 1.11
CA SER A 835 -0.10 -32.60 0.38
C SER A 835 0.28 -33.71 1.35
N LEU A 836 -0.61 -34.69 1.56
CA LEU A 836 -0.41 -35.73 2.58
C LEU A 836 0.12 -37.04 2.01
N ALA A 837 -0.35 -37.40 0.82
CA ALA A 837 0.07 -38.62 0.14
C ALA A 837 -0.13 -38.49 -1.37
N ARG A 838 0.76 -39.10 -2.12
CA ARG A 838 0.62 -39.37 -3.55
C ARG A 838 1.11 -40.79 -3.82
N SER A 839 0.35 -41.58 -4.56
CA SER A 839 0.79 -42.93 -4.94
C SER A 839 1.87 -42.87 -6.02
N ASN A 840 2.63 -43.95 -6.16
CA ASN A 840 3.37 -44.19 -7.39
C ASN A 840 2.42 -44.37 -8.59
N ILE A 841 2.99 -44.36 -9.80
CA ILE A 841 2.33 -44.75 -11.04
C ILE A 841 1.68 -46.14 -10.86
N HIS A 842 0.42 -46.30 -11.25
CA HIS A 842 -0.38 -47.52 -11.06
C HIS A 842 -0.59 -47.94 -9.60
N GLY A 843 -0.59 -46.98 -8.67
CA GLY A 843 -0.83 -47.24 -7.24
C GLY A 843 -2.25 -47.68 -6.88
N GLY A 844 -3.20 -47.61 -7.82
CA GLY A 844 -4.61 -47.93 -7.61
C GLY A 844 -5.39 -46.83 -6.90
N ASN A 845 -6.64 -47.12 -6.52
CA ASN A 845 -7.50 -46.18 -5.79
C ASN A 845 -7.18 -46.20 -4.29
N TYR A 846 -7.25 -45.02 -3.65
CA TYR A 846 -7.27 -44.91 -2.20
C TYR A 846 -8.66 -45.26 -1.66
N THR A 847 -8.70 -46.21 -0.73
CA THR A 847 -9.93 -46.68 -0.06
C THR A 847 -9.94 -46.39 1.44
N GLY A 848 -8.94 -45.65 1.95
CA GLY A 848 -8.84 -45.31 3.37
C GLY A 848 -9.81 -44.19 3.77
N THR A 849 -10.21 -44.20 5.04
CA THR A 849 -10.92 -43.07 5.67
C THR A 849 -9.91 -42.13 6.33
N HIS A 850 -10.33 -40.90 6.66
CA HIS A 850 -9.51 -39.88 7.34
C HIS A 850 -8.89 -40.33 8.68
N ASN A 851 -9.37 -41.43 9.27
CA ASN A 851 -8.88 -42.04 10.50
C ASN A 851 -7.72 -43.04 10.29
N ARG A 852 -7.31 -43.32 9.05
CA ARG A 852 -6.21 -44.24 8.75
C ARG A 852 -4.86 -43.52 8.81
N SER A 853 -3.85 -44.17 9.40
CA SER A 853 -2.46 -43.71 9.32
C SER A 853 -1.99 -43.68 7.87
N LEU A 854 -1.76 -42.47 7.34
CA LEU A 854 -1.00 -42.27 6.11
C LEU A 854 0.48 -42.63 6.38
N ALA A 855 1.24 -42.92 5.33
CA ALA A 855 2.68 -43.13 5.40
C ALA A 855 3.38 -42.09 4.52
N GLY A 856 4.17 -41.20 5.13
CA GLY A 856 4.94 -40.15 4.47
C GLY A 856 5.95 -39.54 5.45
N PRO A 857 7.11 -39.03 4.97
CA PRO A 857 8.22 -38.62 5.83
C PRO A 857 7.92 -37.41 6.73
N TRP A 858 6.92 -36.58 6.38
CA TRP A 858 6.61 -35.31 7.07
C TRP A 858 5.13 -35.15 7.42
N LEU A 859 4.42 -36.24 7.74
CA LEU A 859 2.98 -36.18 8.03
C LEU A 859 2.59 -35.28 9.21
N GLU A 860 3.53 -34.98 10.12
CA GLU A 860 3.28 -34.02 11.20
C GLU A 860 3.20 -32.58 10.69
N THR A 861 3.98 -32.25 9.65
CA THR A 861 4.08 -30.91 9.05
C THR A 861 4.12 -31.02 7.51
N PRO A 862 2.99 -31.33 6.87
CA PRO A 862 2.97 -31.66 5.44
C PRO A 862 3.28 -30.43 4.60
N MET A 863 3.99 -30.62 3.48
CA MET A 863 4.22 -29.53 2.53
C MET A 863 2.89 -29.00 2.00
N ARG A 864 2.81 -27.67 1.87
CA ARG A 864 1.67 -27.00 1.25
C ARG A 864 1.97 -26.55 -0.16
N ARG A 865 0.91 -26.51 -0.97
CA ARG A 865 0.91 -25.98 -2.33
C ARG A 865 -0.50 -25.82 -2.87
N ASP A 866 -0.64 -25.20 -4.02
CA ASP A 866 -1.94 -25.11 -4.70
C ASP A 866 -2.07 -26.07 -5.90
N THR A 867 -0.98 -26.70 -6.37
CA THR A 867 -0.99 -27.57 -7.56
C THR A 867 -0.18 -28.84 -7.33
N LEU A 868 -0.80 -30.00 -7.49
CA LEU A 868 -0.16 -31.31 -7.27
C LEU A 868 -0.35 -32.22 -8.48
N MET A 869 0.76 -32.76 -9.00
CA MET A 869 0.70 -33.78 -10.05
C MET A 869 0.10 -35.07 -9.49
N LEU A 870 -1.05 -35.49 -10.03
CA LEU A 870 -1.70 -36.77 -9.74
C LEU A 870 -1.19 -37.85 -10.72
N GLN A 871 -0.72 -38.97 -10.18
CA GLN A 871 -0.17 -40.06 -10.99
C GLN A 871 -1.27 -40.83 -11.75
N ASN A 872 -0.90 -41.42 -12.89
CA ASN A 872 -1.78 -42.26 -13.70
C ASN A 872 -2.20 -43.53 -12.93
N ASN A 873 -3.49 -43.88 -13.01
CA ASN A 873 -4.06 -45.02 -12.27
C ASN A 873 -3.66 -45.03 -10.77
N GLY A 874 -3.57 -43.83 -10.17
CA GLY A 874 -3.06 -43.61 -8.82
C GLY A 874 -3.97 -42.71 -8.01
N TYR A 875 -3.49 -42.22 -6.87
CA TYR A 875 -4.25 -41.33 -6.00
C TYR A 875 -3.40 -40.22 -5.38
N ALA A 876 -4.09 -39.16 -4.93
CA ALA A 876 -3.54 -38.15 -4.03
C ALA A 876 -4.51 -37.86 -2.88
N VAL A 877 -3.97 -37.48 -1.72
CA VAL A 877 -4.74 -37.06 -0.54
C VAL A 877 -4.26 -35.69 -0.11
N ILE A 878 -5.18 -34.73 -0.05
CA ILE A 878 -4.89 -33.33 0.30
C ILE A 878 -5.83 -32.81 1.39
N ARG A 879 -5.38 -31.83 2.18
CA ARG A 879 -6.22 -31.15 3.18
C ARG A 879 -6.10 -29.64 3.10
N PHE A 880 -7.20 -28.94 3.33
CA PHE A 880 -7.21 -27.48 3.51
C PHE A 880 -8.28 -27.08 4.52
N ARG A 881 -8.23 -25.83 4.97
CA ARG A 881 -9.27 -25.23 5.81
C ARG A 881 -10.13 -24.35 4.91
N ALA A 882 -11.44 -24.50 4.97
CA ALA A 882 -12.38 -23.65 4.24
C ALA A 882 -12.56 -22.27 4.93
N ASP A 883 -11.50 -21.47 4.98
CA ASP A 883 -11.45 -20.13 5.60
C ASP A 883 -11.44 -18.93 4.63
N ASN A 884 -11.63 -19.15 3.33
CA ASN A 884 -11.68 -18.15 2.28
C ASN A 884 -13.06 -18.12 1.58
N PRO A 885 -14.04 -17.34 2.07
CA PRO A 885 -15.40 -17.35 1.52
C PRO A 885 -15.47 -16.97 0.05
N GLY A 886 -16.10 -17.80 -0.79
CA GLY A 886 -16.12 -17.59 -2.23
C GLY A 886 -16.66 -18.78 -3.02
N VAL A 887 -16.45 -18.74 -4.33
CA VAL A 887 -16.64 -19.89 -5.22
C VAL A 887 -15.32 -20.17 -5.92
N TRP A 888 -14.73 -21.33 -5.64
CA TRP A 888 -13.37 -21.69 -6.08
C TRP A 888 -13.39 -22.90 -6.99
N LEU A 889 -12.54 -22.93 -8.01
CA LEU A 889 -12.41 -24.10 -8.88
C LEU A 889 -11.42 -25.10 -8.29
N PHE A 890 -11.76 -26.39 -8.41
CA PHE A 890 -10.81 -27.50 -8.31
C PHE A 890 -10.73 -28.17 -9.68
N HIS A 891 -9.60 -28.03 -10.37
CA HIS A 891 -9.50 -28.47 -11.76
C HIS A 891 -8.11 -28.98 -12.14
N CYS A 892 -8.02 -29.67 -13.27
CA CYS A 892 -6.76 -30.06 -13.87
C CYS A 892 -6.09 -28.86 -14.57
N HIS A 893 -4.79 -28.71 -14.53
CA HIS A 893 -4.06 -27.63 -15.23
C HIS A 893 -3.66 -27.98 -16.67
N ILE A 894 -4.21 -29.06 -17.22
CA ILE A 894 -4.06 -29.42 -18.63
C ILE A 894 -5.24 -28.85 -19.37
N GLU A 895 -4.97 -28.00 -20.36
CA GLU A 895 -6.00 -27.20 -21.03
C GLU A 895 -7.08 -28.09 -21.68
N TRP A 896 -6.67 -29.15 -22.36
CA TRP A 896 -7.59 -30.12 -22.98
C TRP A 896 -8.48 -30.85 -21.96
N HIS A 897 -8.00 -31.03 -20.72
CA HIS A 897 -8.78 -31.68 -19.67
C HIS A 897 -9.78 -30.70 -19.04
N VAL A 898 -9.40 -29.43 -18.85
CA VAL A 898 -10.32 -28.36 -18.41
C VAL A 898 -11.45 -28.20 -19.41
N SER A 899 -11.10 -28.05 -20.69
CA SER A 899 -12.07 -27.98 -21.79
C SER A 899 -12.92 -29.24 -21.91
N GLY A 900 -12.32 -30.41 -21.64
CA GLY A 900 -13.05 -31.67 -21.55
C GLY A 900 -14.01 -31.80 -20.37
N GLY A 901 -14.02 -30.87 -19.41
CA GLY A 901 -14.96 -30.85 -18.27
C GLY A 901 -14.37 -31.27 -16.92
N LEU A 902 -13.04 -31.41 -16.79
CA LEU A 902 -12.36 -31.85 -15.56
C LEU A 902 -12.25 -30.73 -14.50
N ILE A 903 -13.40 -30.27 -14.03
CA ILE A 903 -13.56 -29.15 -13.09
C ILE A 903 -14.63 -29.52 -12.05
N ALA A 904 -14.43 -29.07 -10.81
CA ALA A 904 -15.46 -29.00 -9.78
C ALA A 904 -15.49 -27.60 -9.15
N THR A 905 -16.64 -27.20 -8.60
CA THR A 905 -16.81 -25.90 -7.94
C THR A 905 -16.96 -26.07 -6.44
N MET A 906 -16.17 -25.33 -5.66
CA MET A 906 -16.21 -25.31 -4.20
C MET A 906 -16.98 -24.06 -3.76
N ILE A 907 -18.19 -24.25 -3.23
CA ILE A 907 -19.06 -23.19 -2.74
C ILE A 907 -18.78 -22.99 -1.25
N GLU A 908 -17.90 -22.04 -0.95
CA GLU A 908 -17.30 -21.90 0.36
C GLU A 908 -17.93 -20.77 1.18
N ALA A 909 -18.39 -21.12 2.39
CA ALA A 909 -18.95 -20.18 3.35
C ALA A 909 -19.93 -19.15 2.75
N PRO A 910 -20.91 -19.56 1.90
CA PRO A 910 -21.75 -18.64 1.12
C PRO A 910 -22.53 -17.64 1.97
N SER A 911 -22.77 -17.95 3.26
CA SER A 911 -23.36 -17.03 4.24
C SER A 911 -22.61 -15.69 4.38
N LYS A 912 -21.30 -15.65 4.08
CA LYS A 912 -20.46 -14.45 4.14
C LYS A 912 -20.54 -13.60 2.88
N LEU A 913 -21.07 -14.12 1.78
CA LEU A 913 -21.17 -13.41 0.50
C LEU A 913 -22.30 -12.37 0.45
N ARG A 914 -23.17 -12.32 1.48
CA ARG A 914 -24.38 -11.45 1.52
C ARG A 914 -24.13 -9.96 1.30
N ASN A 915 -22.96 -9.47 1.68
CA ASN A 915 -22.58 -8.05 1.58
C ASN A 915 -21.69 -7.73 0.37
N ILE A 916 -21.32 -8.74 -0.41
CA ILE A 916 -20.53 -8.55 -1.64
C ILE A 916 -21.51 -8.15 -2.75
N ARG A 917 -21.10 -7.19 -3.58
CA ARG A 917 -21.86 -6.70 -4.74
C ARG A 917 -20.93 -6.62 -5.94
N LEU A 918 -21.47 -6.99 -7.11
CA LEU A 918 -20.77 -6.78 -8.38
C LEU A 918 -20.64 -5.27 -8.65
N SER A 919 -19.53 -4.85 -9.25
CA SER A 919 -19.34 -3.45 -9.60
C SER A 919 -20.35 -3.03 -10.68
N PRO A 920 -20.88 -1.78 -10.65
CA PRO A 920 -21.79 -1.30 -11.68
C PRO A 920 -21.20 -1.39 -13.09
N GLN A 921 -19.90 -1.12 -13.23
CA GLN A 921 -19.17 -1.19 -14.48
C GLN A 921 -19.17 -2.61 -15.08
N HIS A 922 -18.96 -3.63 -14.25
CA HIS A 922 -18.99 -5.02 -14.70
C HIS A 922 -20.41 -5.44 -15.12
N VAL A 923 -21.42 -5.07 -14.33
CA VAL A 923 -22.82 -5.32 -14.65
C VAL A 923 -23.20 -4.69 -16.00
N ASP A 924 -22.72 -3.47 -16.28
CA ASP A 924 -22.98 -2.79 -17.54
C ASP A 924 -22.26 -3.45 -18.73
N ALA A 925 -21.07 -4.02 -18.53
CA ALA A 925 -20.41 -4.85 -19.54
C ALA A 925 -21.22 -6.12 -19.87
N CYS A 926 -21.72 -6.85 -18.86
CA CYS A 926 -22.59 -8.01 -19.09
C CYS A 926 -23.86 -7.63 -19.86
N LYS A 927 -24.51 -6.52 -19.50
CA LYS A 927 -25.70 -6.03 -20.23
C LYS A 927 -25.40 -5.69 -21.68
N LYS A 928 -24.26 -5.08 -21.95
CA LYS A 928 -23.85 -4.68 -23.31
C LYS A 928 -23.68 -5.89 -24.22
N GLU A 929 -23.09 -6.95 -23.70
CA GLU A 929 -22.86 -8.22 -24.43
C GLU A 929 -24.04 -9.20 -24.31
N SER A 930 -25.16 -8.78 -23.70
CA SER A 930 -26.33 -9.64 -23.44
C SER A 930 -26.03 -10.92 -22.67
N LEU A 931 -25.02 -10.88 -21.78
CA LEU A 931 -24.61 -12.00 -20.95
C LEU A 931 -25.44 -12.07 -19.65
N PRO A 932 -26.00 -13.24 -19.29
CA PRO A 932 -26.68 -13.42 -18.02
C PRO A 932 -25.73 -13.24 -16.84
N TRP A 933 -26.12 -12.39 -15.88
CA TRP A 933 -25.31 -12.09 -14.68
C TRP A 933 -26.10 -12.19 -13.38
N TYR A 934 -27.38 -12.57 -13.45
CA TYR A 934 -28.28 -12.60 -12.30
C TYR A 934 -29.26 -13.78 -12.36
N GLY A 935 -29.41 -14.51 -11.25
CA GLY A 935 -30.30 -15.67 -11.12
C GLY A 935 -29.57 -16.95 -10.70
N ASN A 936 -30.20 -18.11 -10.86
CA ASN A 936 -29.51 -19.41 -10.78
C ASN A 936 -28.58 -19.59 -12.00
N SER A 937 -27.92 -20.74 -12.13
CA SER A 937 -26.99 -21.03 -13.24
C SER A 937 -27.59 -20.93 -14.65
N LEU A 938 -28.92 -20.89 -14.81
CA LEU A 938 -29.63 -20.62 -16.06
C LEU A 938 -30.26 -19.20 -16.14
N GLY A 939 -30.05 -18.35 -15.14
CA GLY A 939 -30.65 -17.02 -15.03
C GLY A 939 -32.09 -16.98 -14.51
N ASN A 940 -32.62 -18.09 -13.98
CA ASN A 940 -33.96 -18.14 -13.39
C ASN A 940 -33.95 -17.60 -11.94
N VAL A 941 -34.88 -16.68 -11.67
CA VAL A 941 -35.09 -16.07 -10.35
C VAL A 941 -36.43 -16.42 -9.71
N ARG A 942 -37.40 -16.92 -10.50
CA ARG A 942 -38.77 -17.17 -10.04
C ARG A 942 -38.89 -18.54 -9.37
N ASP A 943 -38.22 -19.53 -9.96
CA ASP A 943 -38.13 -20.89 -9.44
C ASP A 943 -36.70 -21.39 -9.58
N PRO A 944 -35.76 -20.86 -8.77
CA PRO A 944 -34.34 -21.11 -8.96
C PRO A 944 -33.91 -22.57 -8.68
N THR A 945 -34.76 -23.36 -8.02
CA THR A 945 -34.52 -24.75 -7.61
C THR A 945 -35.25 -25.77 -8.49
N ALA A 946 -35.98 -25.33 -9.53
CA ALA A 946 -36.61 -26.25 -10.48
C ALA A 946 -35.56 -27.16 -11.14
N GLU A 947 -35.97 -28.37 -11.52
CA GLU A 947 -35.14 -29.29 -12.30
C GLU A 947 -34.67 -28.58 -13.59
N GLN A 948 -33.36 -28.66 -13.85
CA GLN A 948 -32.71 -27.88 -14.89
C GLN A 948 -32.22 -28.84 -15.98
N ASP A 949 -32.78 -28.73 -17.18
CA ASP A 949 -32.31 -29.50 -18.33
C ASP A 949 -31.04 -28.86 -18.91
N TYR A 950 -29.90 -29.47 -18.64
CA TYR A 950 -28.62 -29.10 -19.25
C TYR A 950 -28.38 -29.88 -20.54
N PHE A 951 -28.01 -29.15 -21.59
CA PHE A 951 -27.58 -29.72 -22.86
C PHE A 951 -26.15 -29.27 -23.13
N VAL A 952 -25.34 -30.16 -23.68
CA VAL A 952 -24.04 -29.80 -24.27
C VAL A 952 -24.30 -29.24 -25.68
N PRO A 953 -24.00 -27.96 -25.96
CA PRO A 953 -24.06 -27.41 -27.31
C PRO A 953 -23.15 -28.17 -28.29
N GLU A 954 -23.52 -28.24 -29.58
CA GLU A 954 -22.70 -28.87 -30.63
C GLU A 954 -21.33 -28.16 -30.81
N ASP A 955 -21.26 -26.90 -30.39
CA ASP A 955 -20.10 -26.02 -30.38
C ASP A 955 -19.47 -25.81 -29.00
N ASP A 956 -19.83 -26.63 -28.00
CA ASP A 956 -19.17 -26.62 -26.69
C ASP A 956 -17.81 -27.31 -26.79
N PHE A 957 -16.79 -26.49 -27.06
CA PHE A 957 -15.40 -26.90 -27.12
C PHE A 957 -14.68 -26.78 -25.77
N GLY A 958 -15.41 -26.48 -24.68
CA GLY A 958 -14.89 -26.43 -23.32
C GLY A 958 -15.30 -25.19 -22.52
N ALA A 959 -14.61 -24.99 -21.39
CA ALA A 959 -14.82 -23.84 -20.51
C ALA A 959 -14.27 -22.55 -21.16
N ALA A 960 -14.97 -22.00 -22.15
CA ALA A 960 -15.47 -20.62 -22.17
C ALA A 960 -15.75 -20.09 -23.60
N TYR A 961 -16.79 -19.25 -23.63
CA TYR A 961 -17.43 -18.46 -24.68
C TYR A 961 -18.03 -19.18 -25.92
N PRO A 962 -19.36 -19.03 -26.16
CA PRO A 962 -19.98 -19.45 -27.41
C PRO A 962 -19.55 -18.50 -28.53
N VAL A 963 -19.11 -19.03 -29.67
CA VAL A 963 -18.88 -18.21 -30.86
C VAL A 963 -20.21 -17.52 -31.18
N ALA A 964 -20.27 -16.20 -31.04
CA ALA A 964 -21.46 -15.46 -31.40
C ALA A 964 -21.81 -15.80 -32.86
N ALA A 965 -23.07 -16.17 -33.11
CA ALA A 965 -23.56 -16.44 -34.45
C ALA A 965 -23.37 -15.20 -35.34
N GLY A 966 -22.22 -15.11 -36.03
CA GLY A 966 -21.89 -13.94 -36.85
C GLY A 966 -20.41 -13.67 -37.14
N GLU A 967 -19.44 -14.19 -36.38
CA GLU A 967 -18.03 -13.97 -36.70
C GLU A 967 -17.57 -14.90 -37.83
N LYS A 968 -17.46 -14.33 -39.03
CA LYS A 968 -16.74 -14.96 -40.15
C LYS A 968 -15.24 -14.85 -39.88
N ASP A 969 -14.54 -15.97 -40.07
CA ASP A 969 -13.07 -16.04 -40.12
C ASP A 969 -12.48 -14.81 -40.84
N HIS A 970 -11.72 -14.02 -40.10
CA HIS A 970 -10.70 -13.17 -40.69
C HIS A 970 -9.42 -13.99 -40.77
N SER A 971 -9.31 -14.73 -41.88
CA SER A 971 -8.10 -15.40 -42.39
C SER A 971 -6.94 -14.43 -42.56
#